data_AF-A0A875RWY8-F1
#
_entry.id   AF-A0A875RWY8-F1
#
_cell.length_a   1.000
_cell.length_b   1.000
_cell.length_c   1.000
_cell.angle_alpha   90.00
_cell.angle_beta   90.00
_cell.angle_gamma   90.00
#
_symmetry.space_group_name_H-M   'P 1'
#
loop_
_entity.id
_entity.type
_entity.pdbx_description
1 polymer ?
#
loop_
_entity_poly.entity_id
_entity_poly.type
_entity_poly.pdbx_seq_one_letter_code
_entity_poly.pdbx_strand_id
1 'polypeptide(L)'
;MEVMAQWEYHNPPNDIDAEDILKVLALSQKRIATLNLGYSNLPLSGYQKPGEKNTMFDPRLPAALYIAKMSQHIEEQQSDLLDVDFKLQFSWKDWTDFDKRLLPSEEYLQWHEGYPIQDCEQFVSETGFSVSPNCVDLSPSEIKHLFNPMYPRFKMTRPADPRIARDARVLIASTFLYHSFDAPERILFVDSGRDSVVSIRTTDSTNRMSLLKQMSYEYLNMDSTVSETAGISLSEQVGRLFSDLEKCKLVSEADELDEFRIIKISDEKLNQPIELPRATFDWEKDTSKLQASIDENLSQFEESCKKTPNAPECDPDKAVGIKMTHHIKDALVKYGNNKFPKHFHEAGYTPKGNDNGAHFDWRFIGSRALSEYESTSGLHKLMRSWLRMTRILGVDTWIAHGSLLGFYFNGLILNWDFDHDVQVTEESLILLGRDFNQSLVVDISPGSSDQPQLSDMGTGEFFIDVGSSIYHREKGNGNNAIDARFIDIHTGMFIDITALAITKSKPSSKSMGNNLSKEYAKFLIQNKLTTNDYGDFLSDRNNHHYSMNEISPLIPTLFEGEQVFIRQGIMNILSREYMNYKKNTGFQGHTWRTRYRSWISDEICNHLDHEGNSCSTNPEVLLDDRFQRNYISLHMKEKQILDQADHEEIRREPATIKAYPEVLRPDAVLMKIAKERLH
;
A
#
# COMPACT_ATOMS: atom_id res chain seq x y z
N MET A 1 35.18 13.47 -5.48
CA MET A 1 34.41 12.87 -4.37
C MET A 1 33.36 13.81 -3.77
N GLU A 2 33.41 15.13 -4.01
CA GLU A 2 32.35 16.08 -3.58
C GLU A 2 31.26 16.33 -4.65
N VAL A 3 31.40 15.81 -5.88
CA VAL A 3 30.46 16.07 -7.00
C VAL A 3 29.34 15.01 -7.11
N MET A 4 29.43 13.88 -6.41
CA MET A 4 28.43 12.80 -6.51
C MET A 4 27.16 13.01 -5.67
N ALA A 5 27.03 14.16 -4.98
CA ALA A 5 25.93 14.40 -4.05
C ALA A 5 24.67 15.01 -4.69
N GLN A 6 24.74 15.51 -5.93
CA GLN A 6 23.64 16.18 -6.61
C GLN A 6 23.66 15.86 -8.13
N TRP A 7 23.55 14.59 -8.49
CA TRP A 7 23.21 14.24 -9.87
C TRP A 7 21.72 14.52 -10.07
N GLU A 8 21.42 15.57 -10.83
CA GLU A 8 20.06 16.06 -11.09
C GLU A 8 19.68 15.71 -12.53
N TYR A 9 18.64 14.90 -12.68
CA TYR A 9 18.14 14.46 -13.98
C TYR A 9 16.71 14.92 -14.22
N HIS A 10 15.90 15.04 -13.19
CA HIS A 10 14.51 15.48 -13.31
C HIS A 10 14.39 16.97 -13.06
N ASN A 11 13.40 17.63 -13.68
CA ASN A 11 13.04 18.99 -13.29
C ASN A 11 12.43 18.96 -11.87
N PRO A 12 12.77 19.91 -10.98
CA PRO A 12 12.09 20.05 -9.70
C PRO A 12 10.60 20.30 -9.96
N PRO A 13 9.70 19.42 -9.50
CA PRO A 13 8.28 19.58 -9.74
C PRO A 13 7.70 20.80 -9.03
N ASN A 14 6.59 21.32 -9.53
CA ASN A 14 5.75 22.23 -8.76
C ASN A 14 5.12 21.45 -7.59
N ASP A 15 5.47 21.82 -6.38
CA ASP A 15 4.83 21.30 -5.17
C ASP A 15 3.41 21.84 -5.02
N ILE A 16 2.60 21.07 -4.30
CA ILE A 16 1.37 21.54 -3.71
C ILE A 16 1.57 21.56 -2.20
N ASP A 17 1.30 22.71 -1.60
CA ASP A 17 1.38 22.94 -0.16
C ASP A 17 0.00 23.24 0.42
N ALA A 18 -0.14 23.26 1.75
CA ALA A 18 -1.42 23.59 2.37
C ALA A 18 -1.97 24.97 1.97
N GLU A 19 -1.14 25.94 1.58
CA GLU A 19 -1.63 27.25 1.17
C GLU A 19 -2.37 27.17 -0.18
N ASP A 20 -1.82 26.42 -1.14
CA ASP A 20 -2.48 26.11 -2.40
C ASP A 20 -3.81 25.38 -2.17
N ILE A 21 -3.84 24.40 -1.26
CA ILE A 21 -5.06 23.67 -0.91
C ILE A 21 -6.12 24.63 -0.35
N LEU A 22 -5.73 25.48 0.62
CA LEU A 22 -6.65 26.44 1.22
C LEU A 22 -7.21 27.42 0.19
N LYS A 23 -6.42 27.82 -0.82
CA LYS A 23 -6.90 28.65 -1.95
C LYS A 23 -7.97 27.93 -2.77
N VAL A 24 -7.76 26.65 -3.11
CA VAL A 24 -8.76 25.84 -3.82
C VAL A 24 -10.03 25.69 -2.98
N LEU A 25 -9.89 25.40 -1.69
CA LEU A 25 -11.00 25.22 -0.76
C LEU A 25 -11.75 26.52 -0.40
N ALA A 26 -11.18 27.69 -0.71
CA ALA A 26 -11.81 29.00 -0.54
C ALA A 26 -12.71 29.38 -1.72
N LEU A 27 -12.67 28.63 -2.83
CA LEU A 27 -13.51 28.88 -3.99
C LEU A 27 -14.99 28.63 -3.70
N SER A 28 -15.87 29.39 -4.36
CA SER A 28 -17.31 29.10 -4.31
C SER A 28 -17.62 27.73 -4.94
N GLN A 29 -18.66 27.05 -4.44
CA GLN A 29 -19.12 25.78 -5.00
C GLN A 29 -19.37 25.83 -6.52
N LYS A 30 -19.91 26.96 -7.01
CA LYS A 30 -20.11 27.17 -8.46
C LYS A 30 -18.79 27.15 -9.23
N ARG A 31 -17.72 27.72 -8.67
CA ARG A 31 -16.39 27.74 -9.29
C ARG A 31 -15.72 26.36 -9.22
N ILE A 32 -15.85 25.64 -8.12
CA ILE A 32 -15.35 24.27 -7.99
C ILE A 32 -16.03 23.35 -9.01
N ALA A 33 -17.36 23.45 -9.15
CA ALA A 33 -18.12 22.68 -10.14
C ALA A 33 -17.62 22.91 -11.59
N THR A 34 -17.16 24.12 -11.94
CA THR A 34 -16.60 24.38 -13.28
C THR A 34 -15.25 23.70 -13.56
N LEU A 35 -14.57 23.18 -12.53
CA LEU A 35 -13.32 22.43 -12.70
C LEU A 35 -13.56 20.98 -13.14
N ASN A 36 -14.81 20.51 -13.10
CA ASN A 36 -15.22 19.17 -13.50
C ASN A 36 -14.40 18.04 -12.84
N LEU A 37 -14.05 18.20 -11.55
CA LEU A 37 -13.05 17.37 -10.88
C LEU A 37 -13.38 15.87 -10.92
N GLY A 38 -14.65 15.47 -11.02
CA GLY A 38 -15.05 14.06 -11.07
C GLY A 38 -14.84 13.34 -12.40
N TYR A 39 -14.30 14.02 -13.43
CA TYR A 39 -14.02 13.41 -14.73
C TYR A 39 -12.53 13.47 -15.05
N SER A 40 -12.01 12.39 -15.61
CA SER A 40 -10.68 12.27 -16.19
C SER A 40 -10.71 12.49 -17.70
N ASN A 41 -9.68 13.12 -18.24
CA ASN A 41 -9.57 13.37 -19.68
C ASN A 41 -9.13 12.10 -20.42
N LEU A 42 -9.72 11.82 -21.59
CA LEU A 42 -9.35 10.68 -22.42
C LEU A 42 -8.12 11.01 -23.30
N PRO A 43 -7.11 10.13 -23.39
CA PRO A 43 -5.91 10.33 -24.20
C PRO A 43 -6.16 9.99 -25.69
N LEU A 44 -6.94 10.84 -26.38
CA LEU A 44 -7.36 10.62 -27.77
C LEU A 44 -6.34 11.12 -28.82
N SER A 45 -5.46 12.05 -28.44
CA SER A 45 -4.35 12.52 -29.30
C SER A 45 -3.11 11.64 -29.12
N GLY A 46 -2.33 11.41 -30.19
CA GLY A 46 -1.00 10.80 -30.09
C GLY A 46 -0.01 11.67 -29.31
N TYR A 47 1.19 11.13 -29.03
CA TYR A 47 2.30 11.81 -28.35
C TYR A 47 2.40 13.29 -28.74
N GLN A 48 2.20 14.17 -27.76
CA GLN A 48 2.37 15.61 -27.92
C GLN A 48 3.87 15.93 -27.94
N LYS A 49 4.27 16.88 -28.79
CA LYS A 49 5.70 17.20 -28.95
C LYS A 49 6.27 17.80 -27.65
N PRO A 50 7.59 17.67 -27.41
CA PRO A 50 8.24 18.41 -26.32
C PRO A 50 7.90 19.90 -26.42
N GLY A 51 7.29 20.46 -25.38
CA GLY A 51 6.85 21.86 -25.30
C GLY A 51 5.34 22.10 -25.49
N GLU A 52 4.54 21.09 -25.86
CA GLU A 52 3.08 21.14 -25.70
C GLU A 52 2.71 20.76 -24.25
N LYS A 53 1.68 21.39 -23.67
CA LYS A 53 1.24 21.10 -22.29
C LYS A 53 0.82 19.64 -22.20
N ASN A 54 1.72 18.80 -21.70
CA ASN A 54 1.48 17.37 -21.50
C ASN A 54 0.17 17.19 -20.73
N THR A 55 -0.72 16.32 -21.21
CA THR A 55 -1.95 16.01 -20.49
C THR A 55 -1.57 15.42 -19.15
N MET A 56 -1.92 16.11 -18.06
CA MET A 56 -1.66 15.68 -16.69
C MET A 56 -2.05 14.22 -16.49
N PHE A 57 -1.15 13.43 -15.91
CA PHE A 57 -1.47 12.08 -15.47
C PHE A 57 -2.57 12.13 -14.39
N ASP A 58 -3.68 11.44 -14.65
CA ASP A 58 -4.80 11.30 -13.73
C ASP A 58 -4.92 9.81 -13.33
N PRO A 59 -4.57 9.43 -12.09
CA PRO A 59 -4.55 8.02 -11.67
C PRO A 59 -5.93 7.34 -11.70
N ARG A 60 -7.01 8.13 -11.78
CA ARG A 60 -8.38 7.61 -11.86
C ARG A 60 -8.72 7.09 -13.25
N LEU A 61 -8.02 7.55 -14.29
CA LEU A 61 -8.31 7.21 -15.68
C LEU A 61 -8.14 5.70 -15.97
N PRO A 62 -7.02 5.05 -15.60
CA PRO A 62 -6.87 3.60 -15.77
C PRO A 62 -7.97 2.83 -15.05
N ALA A 63 -8.24 3.14 -13.79
CA ALA A 63 -9.30 2.49 -13.02
C ALA A 63 -10.67 2.61 -13.71
N ALA A 64 -11.03 3.82 -14.16
CA ALA A 64 -12.31 4.06 -14.84
C ALA A 64 -12.44 3.27 -16.15
N LEU A 65 -11.38 3.23 -16.97
CA LEU A 65 -11.39 2.50 -18.24
C LEU A 65 -11.41 0.98 -18.03
N TYR A 66 -10.66 0.46 -17.06
CA TYR A 66 -10.65 -0.99 -16.74
C TYR A 66 -12.02 -1.44 -16.23
N ILE A 67 -12.67 -0.65 -15.36
CA ILE A 67 -14.04 -0.92 -14.91
C ILE A 67 -15.03 -0.83 -16.07
N ALA A 68 -14.93 0.20 -16.93
CA ALA A 68 -15.79 0.31 -18.11
C ALA A 68 -15.66 -0.92 -19.03
N LYS A 69 -14.44 -1.45 -19.19
CA LYS A 69 -14.18 -2.66 -19.97
C LYS A 69 -14.84 -3.91 -19.36
N MET A 70 -14.82 -4.02 -18.03
CA MET A 70 -15.49 -5.11 -17.32
C MET A 70 -17.02 -5.03 -17.50
N SER A 71 -17.61 -3.85 -17.30
CA SER A 71 -19.04 -3.63 -17.57
C SER A 71 -19.41 -4.00 -19.00
N GLN A 72 -18.61 -3.54 -19.98
CA GLN A 72 -18.84 -3.86 -21.38
C GLN A 72 -18.86 -5.37 -21.62
N HIS A 73 -17.88 -6.10 -21.07
CA HIS A 73 -17.82 -7.55 -21.21
C HIS A 73 -19.08 -8.21 -20.66
N ILE A 74 -19.51 -7.85 -19.45
CA ILE A 74 -20.72 -8.40 -18.81
C ILE A 74 -21.97 -8.14 -19.67
N GLU A 75 -22.11 -6.93 -20.21
CA GLU A 75 -23.23 -6.55 -21.08
C GLU A 75 -23.24 -7.32 -22.41
N GLU A 76 -22.06 -7.51 -23.03
CA GLU A 76 -21.90 -8.21 -24.31
C GLU A 76 -22.17 -9.72 -24.21
N GLN A 77 -21.89 -10.33 -23.06
CA GLN A 77 -22.11 -11.77 -22.87
C GLN A 77 -23.59 -12.18 -22.95
N GLN A 78 -24.52 -11.27 -22.64
CA GLN A 78 -25.96 -11.54 -22.63
C GLN A 78 -26.34 -12.82 -21.85
N SER A 79 -25.60 -13.09 -20.77
CA SER A 79 -25.73 -14.26 -19.92
C SER A 79 -26.04 -13.84 -18.49
N ASP A 80 -26.94 -14.59 -17.83
CA ASP A 80 -27.18 -14.44 -16.40
C ASP A 80 -26.01 -14.99 -15.56
N LEU A 81 -25.02 -15.67 -16.16
CA LEU A 81 -23.86 -16.22 -15.45
C LEU A 81 -22.62 -15.35 -15.71
N LEU A 82 -21.88 -15.07 -14.63
CA LEU A 82 -20.59 -14.38 -14.71
C LEU A 82 -19.56 -15.27 -15.40
N ASP A 83 -18.84 -14.72 -16.39
CA ASP A 83 -17.68 -15.39 -16.99
C ASP A 83 -16.46 -15.28 -16.09
N VAL A 84 -16.33 -16.31 -15.26
CA VAL A 84 -15.24 -16.49 -14.29
C VAL A 84 -13.86 -16.58 -14.94
N ASP A 85 -13.78 -16.87 -16.25
CA ASP A 85 -12.54 -17.00 -17.02
C ASP A 85 -12.07 -15.69 -17.65
N PHE A 86 -12.87 -14.62 -17.55
CA PHE A 86 -12.50 -13.32 -18.08
C PHE A 86 -11.25 -12.75 -17.39
N LYS A 87 -10.30 -12.26 -18.19
CA LYS A 87 -9.03 -11.67 -17.74
C LYS A 87 -8.83 -10.30 -18.39
N LEU A 88 -8.25 -9.37 -17.66
CA LEU A 88 -7.85 -8.07 -18.18
C LEU A 88 -6.41 -8.12 -18.68
N GLN A 89 -6.14 -7.51 -19.84
CA GLN A 89 -4.76 -7.16 -20.17
C GLN A 89 -4.30 -6.01 -19.27
N PHE A 90 -3.01 -5.99 -18.95
CA PHE A 90 -2.43 -5.04 -18.01
C PHE A 90 -1.14 -4.41 -18.56
N SER A 91 -0.90 -3.15 -18.18
CA SER A 91 0.35 -2.46 -18.45
C SER A 91 0.68 -1.47 -17.35
N TRP A 92 1.86 -1.57 -16.73
CA TRP A 92 2.33 -0.57 -15.75
C TRP A 92 2.41 0.84 -16.34
N LYS A 93 2.49 0.96 -17.68
CA LYS A 93 2.46 2.23 -18.42
C LYS A 93 1.13 2.98 -18.32
N ASP A 94 0.06 2.27 -17.98
CA ASP A 94 -1.24 2.89 -17.75
C ASP A 94 -1.31 3.49 -16.35
N TRP A 95 -0.67 2.85 -15.36
CA TRP A 95 -0.83 3.14 -13.93
C TRP A 95 0.29 3.99 -13.31
N THR A 96 1.28 4.42 -14.11
CA THR A 96 2.44 5.18 -13.62
C THR A 96 2.73 6.38 -14.50
N ASP A 97 2.93 7.55 -13.87
CA ASP A 97 3.43 8.76 -14.55
C ASP A 97 4.91 8.63 -14.91
N PHE A 98 5.19 7.95 -16.04
CA PHE A 98 6.54 7.72 -16.50
C PHE A 98 7.22 8.97 -17.06
N ASP A 99 6.48 9.93 -17.61
CA ASP A 99 7.09 11.17 -18.07
C ASP A 99 7.71 11.92 -16.88
N LYS A 100 7.03 11.96 -15.72
CA LYS A 100 7.59 12.55 -14.49
C LYS A 100 8.81 11.79 -13.93
N ARG A 101 9.00 10.52 -14.29
CA ARG A 101 10.05 9.63 -13.75
C ARG A 101 11.17 9.28 -14.73
N LEU A 102 11.02 9.54 -16.02
CA LEU A 102 11.97 9.15 -17.06
C LEU A 102 12.37 10.31 -17.98
N LEU A 103 11.68 11.46 -17.96
CA LEU A 103 12.10 12.60 -18.77
C LEU A 103 13.29 13.33 -18.13
N PRO A 104 14.33 13.65 -18.92
CA PRO A 104 15.42 14.50 -18.48
C PRO A 104 14.96 15.96 -18.34
N SER A 105 15.61 16.68 -17.44
CA SER A 105 15.49 18.12 -17.26
C SER A 105 16.05 18.86 -18.46
N GLU A 106 15.61 20.11 -18.65
CA GLU A 106 16.18 20.96 -19.71
C GLU A 106 17.68 21.20 -19.49
N GLU A 107 18.09 21.32 -18.23
CA GLU A 107 19.50 21.45 -17.85
C GLU A 107 20.29 20.19 -18.21
N TYR A 108 19.78 18.99 -17.86
CA TYR A 108 20.43 17.73 -18.25
C TYR A 108 20.60 17.65 -19.77
N LEU A 109 19.55 17.96 -20.54
CA LEU A 109 19.61 17.95 -21.99
C LEU A 109 20.62 18.94 -22.57
N GLN A 110 20.74 20.14 -22.02
CA GLN A 110 21.74 21.11 -22.47
C GLN A 110 23.17 20.60 -22.30
N TRP A 111 23.43 19.86 -21.22
CA TRP A 111 24.75 19.28 -20.93
C TRP A 111 25.05 18.04 -21.78
N HIS A 112 24.02 17.38 -22.32
CA HIS A 112 24.12 16.15 -23.11
C HIS A 112 23.69 16.35 -24.57
N GLU A 113 23.89 17.57 -25.11
CA GLU A 113 23.63 17.91 -26.52
C GLU A 113 22.20 17.54 -27.02
N GLY A 114 21.22 17.58 -26.12
CA GLY A 114 19.83 17.25 -26.40
C GLY A 114 19.51 15.75 -26.39
N TYR A 115 20.42 14.89 -25.93
CA TYR A 115 20.22 13.45 -25.85
C TYR A 115 19.89 12.97 -24.43
N PRO A 116 19.00 11.98 -24.25
CA PRO A 116 18.84 11.30 -22.97
C PRO A 116 20.01 10.35 -22.72
N ILE A 117 19.99 9.61 -21.61
CA ILE A 117 20.96 8.54 -21.35
C ILE A 117 20.90 7.47 -22.45
N GLN A 118 22.03 7.19 -23.09
CA GLN A 118 22.13 6.37 -24.28
C GLN A 118 22.32 4.87 -24.02
N ASP A 119 22.88 4.50 -22.87
CA ASP A 119 23.19 3.12 -22.52
C ASP A 119 23.55 2.98 -21.03
N CYS A 120 23.80 1.74 -20.60
CA CYS A 120 24.22 1.42 -19.26
C CYS A 120 25.60 1.97 -18.90
N GLU A 121 26.53 2.07 -19.86
CA GLU A 121 27.88 2.58 -19.62
C GLU A 121 27.83 4.06 -19.22
N GLN A 122 27.07 4.86 -19.97
CA GLN A 122 26.81 6.25 -19.65
C GLN A 122 26.17 6.39 -18.27
N PHE A 123 25.08 5.65 -18.00
CA PHE A 123 24.41 5.71 -16.69
C PHE A 123 25.36 5.40 -15.53
N VAL A 124 26.16 4.34 -15.65
CA VAL A 124 27.16 3.93 -14.65
C VAL A 124 28.22 5.02 -14.45
N SER A 125 28.73 5.58 -15.55
CA SER A 125 29.78 6.60 -15.51
C SER A 125 29.34 7.89 -14.83
N GLU A 126 28.09 8.32 -15.05
CA GLU A 126 27.55 9.56 -14.50
C GLU A 126 27.12 9.42 -13.03
N THR A 127 26.63 8.25 -12.63
CA THR A 127 26.03 8.04 -11.30
C THR A 127 26.92 7.31 -10.30
N GLY A 128 28.00 6.68 -10.78
CA GLY A 128 28.85 5.80 -9.97
C GLY A 128 28.19 4.46 -9.60
N PHE A 129 27.08 4.10 -10.26
CA PHE A 129 26.38 2.83 -10.05
C PHE A 129 27.28 1.63 -10.38
N SER A 130 27.53 0.73 -9.43
CA SER A 130 28.51 -0.36 -9.60
C SER A 130 27.91 -1.77 -9.64
N VAL A 131 26.58 -1.92 -9.68
CA VAL A 131 25.88 -3.22 -9.59
C VAL A 131 25.59 -3.81 -10.98
N SER A 132 26.59 -3.85 -11.87
CA SER A 132 26.56 -4.62 -13.13
C SER A 132 26.62 -6.11 -12.79
N PRO A 133 25.65 -6.97 -13.20
CA PRO A 133 24.98 -6.97 -14.52
C PRO A 133 23.47 -6.63 -14.51
N ASN A 134 22.96 -5.86 -13.55
CA ASN A 134 21.51 -5.60 -13.48
C ASN A 134 20.98 -4.63 -14.56
N CYS A 135 21.88 -3.87 -15.19
CA CYS A 135 21.58 -2.93 -16.28
C CYS A 135 21.82 -3.59 -17.65
N VAL A 136 20.85 -3.47 -18.56
CA VAL A 136 20.91 -3.97 -19.94
C VAL A 136 20.52 -2.87 -20.93
N ASP A 137 21.31 -2.68 -21.99
CA ASP A 137 20.99 -1.72 -23.05
C ASP A 137 19.72 -2.14 -23.80
N LEU A 138 18.91 -1.17 -24.21
CA LEU A 138 17.75 -1.43 -25.04
C LEU A 138 18.16 -1.81 -26.47
N SER A 139 17.51 -2.82 -27.03
CA SER A 139 17.66 -3.17 -28.44
C SER A 139 17.09 -2.08 -29.35
N PRO A 140 17.51 -2.01 -30.64
CA PRO A 140 16.93 -1.07 -31.60
C PRO A 140 15.40 -1.18 -31.75
N SER A 141 14.85 -2.39 -31.55
CA SER A 141 13.41 -2.62 -31.56
C SER A 141 12.74 -1.99 -30.34
N GLU A 142 13.31 -2.16 -29.14
CA GLU A 142 12.77 -1.56 -27.91
C GLU A 142 12.81 -0.03 -27.97
N ILE A 143 13.93 0.54 -28.46
CA ILE A 143 14.07 2.00 -28.65
C ILE A 143 12.97 2.55 -29.57
N LYS A 144 12.65 1.83 -30.66
CA LYS A 144 11.61 2.23 -31.61
C LYS A 144 10.20 2.23 -30.99
N HIS A 145 9.96 1.39 -29.98
CA HIS A 145 8.65 1.25 -29.31
C HIS A 145 8.57 2.03 -27.99
N LEU A 146 9.56 2.86 -27.67
CA LEU A 146 9.44 3.79 -26.55
C LEU A 146 8.26 4.74 -26.79
N PHE A 147 7.44 4.94 -25.75
CA PHE A 147 6.34 5.89 -25.81
C PHE A 147 6.85 7.31 -26.05
N ASN A 148 7.99 7.62 -25.44
CA ASN A 148 8.68 8.89 -25.57
C ASN A 148 10.14 8.64 -26.01
N PRO A 149 10.61 9.24 -27.12
CA PRO A 149 11.99 9.04 -27.59
C PRO A 149 13.05 9.63 -26.66
N MET A 150 12.65 10.44 -25.68
CA MET A 150 13.52 11.03 -24.66
C MET A 150 13.70 10.16 -23.42
N TYR A 151 13.10 8.96 -23.37
CA TYR A 151 13.36 8.04 -22.27
C TYR A 151 14.77 7.42 -22.34
N PRO A 152 15.36 7.04 -21.19
CA PRO A 152 16.64 6.35 -21.13
C PRO A 152 16.66 5.08 -21.99
N ARG A 153 17.80 4.80 -22.59
CA ARG A 153 17.99 3.66 -23.52
C ARG A 153 18.59 2.42 -22.85
N PHE A 154 18.29 2.24 -21.57
CA PHE A 154 18.64 1.05 -20.81
C PHE A 154 17.45 0.55 -19.98
N LYS A 155 17.52 -0.69 -19.50
CA LYS A 155 16.57 -1.27 -18.54
C LYS A 155 17.27 -1.97 -17.39
N MET A 156 16.66 -1.88 -16.22
CA MET A 156 17.01 -2.69 -15.07
C MET A 156 16.20 -3.99 -15.09
N THR A 157 16.85 -5.13 -14.81
CA THR A 157 16.21 -6.46 -14.89
C THR A 157 15.96 -7.11 -13.54
N ARG A 158 16.56 -6.58 -12.46
CA ARG A 158 16.50 -7.13 -11.10
C ARG A 158 16.67 -6.02 -10.07
N PRO A 159 16.27 -6.24 -8.80
CA PRO A 159 16.58 -5.32 -7.71
C PRO A 159 18.08 -5.01 -7.62
N ALA A 160 18.38 -3.75 -7.34
CA ALA A 160 19.73 -3.26 -7.02
C ALA A 160 19.59 -2.26 -5.88
N ASP A 161 20.42 -2.30 -4.84
CA ASP A 161 20.32 -1.38 -3.69
C ASP A 161 21.54 -0.45 -3.53
N PRO A 162 21.95 0.27 -4.59
CA PRO A 162 23.06 1.21 -4.49
C PRO A 162 22.65 2.42 -3.65
N ARG A 163 23.57 2.94 -2.83
CA ARG A 163 23.38 4.26 -2.20
C ARG A 163 23.89 5.34 -3.16
N ILE A 164 23.00 5.85 -4.00
CA ILE A 164 23.28 6.84 -5.05
C ILE A 164 22.30 8.02 -4.96
N ALA A 165 22.48 9.04 -5.81
CA ALA A 165 21.56 10.16 -5.92
C ALA A 165 20.12 9.69 -6.16
N ARG A 166 19.16 10.42 -5.57
CA ARG A 166 17.74 10.09 -5.61
C ARG A 166 17.21 9.94 -7.04
N ASP A 167 17.59 10.84 -7.94
CA ASP A 167 17.19 10.81 -9.34
C ASP A 167 17.68 9.56 -10.05
N ALA A 168 18.92 9.15 -9.80
CA ALA A 168 19.46 7.91 -10.35
C ALA A 168 18.70 6.69 -9.82
N ARG A 169 18.26 6.74 -8.54
CA ARG A 169 17.42 5.70 -7.95
C ARG A 169 16.03 5.63 -8.62
N VAL A 170 15.44 6.78 -8.93
CA VAL A 170 14.17 6.86 -9.68
C VAL A 170 14.31 6.25 -11.06
N LEU A 171 15.43 6.46 -11.77
CA LEU A 171 15.67 5.81 -13.07
C LEU A 171 15.83 4.29 -12.95
N ILE A 172 16.54 3.80 -11.93
CA ILE A 172 16.64 2.35 -11.66
C ILE A 172 15.25 1.75 -11.46
N ALA A 173 14.44 2.38 -10.61
CA ALA A 173 13.08 1.97 -10.31
C ALA A 173 12.19 1.96 -11.56
N SER A 174 12.20 3.07 -12.28
CA SER A 174 11.26 3.33 -13.37
C SER A 174 11.59 2.54 -14.62
N THR A 175 12.87 2.34 -14.92
CA THR A 175 13.27 1.47 -16.04
C THR A 175 13.01 0.00 -15.75
N PHE A 176 13.10 -0.45 -14.48
CA PHE A 176 12.63 -1.77 -14.08
C PHE A 176 11.12 -1.91 -14.25
N LEU A 177 10.36 -0.97 -13.67
CA LEU A 177 8.89 -0.96 -13.71
C LEU A 177 8.34 -0.90 -15.15
N TYR A 178 8.97 -0.09 -16.01
CA TYR A 178 8.54 0.10 -17.41
C TYR A 178 8.83 -1.12 -18.30
N HIS A 179 9.95 -1.81 -18.09
CA HIS A 179 10.45 -2.83 -19.02
C HIS A 179 10.41 -4.27 -18.50
N SER A 180 10.50 -4.47 -17.18
CA SER A 180 10.83 -5.78 -16.59
C SER A 180 9.87 -6.24 -15.50
N PHE A 181 9.13 -5.35 -14.84
CA PHE A 181 8.16 -5.77 -13.83
C PHE A 181 6.91 -6.36 -14.48
N ASP A 182 6.57 -7.59 -14.08
CA ASP A 182 5.44 -8.34 -14.62
C ASP A 182 4.12 -7.68 -14.21
N ALA A 183 3.07 -7.88 -15.00
CA ALA A 183 1.72 -7.55 -14.57
C ALA A 183 1.42 -8.18 -13.20
N PRO A 184 0.61 -7.51 -12.34
CA PRO A 184 0.06 -8.16 -11.16
C PRO A 184 -0.70 -9.42 -11.59
N GLU A 185 -0.91 -10.35 -10.66
CA GLU A 185 -1.71 -11.55 -10.94
C GLU A 185 -3.19 -11.21 -11.07
N ARG A 186 -3.63 -10.18 -10.35
CA ARG A 186 -5.01 -9.69 -10.34
C ARG A 186 -5.11 -8.23 -9.94
N ILE A 187 -6.26 -7.64 -10.25
CA ILE A 187 -6.71 -6.35 -9.71
C ILE A 187 -7.85 -6.61 -8.73
N LEU A 188 -7.78 -5.97 -7.56
CA LEU A 188 -8.81 -5.97 -6.52
C LEU A 188 -9.45 -4.58 -6.45
N PHE A 189 -10.66 -4.43 -6.98
CA PHE A 189 -11.42 -3.20 -6.85
C PHE A 189 -12.21 -3.22 -5.54
N VAL A 190 -11.78 -2.41 -4.56
CA VAL A 190 -12.33 -2.38 -3.21
C VAL A 190 -13.38 -1.29 -3.10
N ASP A 191 -14.62 -1.66 -2.79
CA ASP A 191 -15.72 -0.73 -2.52
C ASP A 191 -16.27 -0.97 -1.10
N SER A 192 -15.82 -0.15 -0.16
CA SER A 192 -16.31 -0.20 1.23
C SER A 192 -17.74 0.28 1.40
N GLY A 193 -18.31 1.04 0.46
CA GLY A 193 -19.71 1.46 0.49
C GLY A 193 -20.68 0.33 0.18
N ARG A 194 -20.22 -0.68 -0.58
CA ARG A 194 -20.95 -1.91 -0.92
C ARG A 194 -20.42 -3.14 -0.21
N ASP A 195 -19.47 -2.97 0.72
CA ASP A 195 -18.79 -4.04 1.44
C ASP A 195 -18.32 -5.19 0.54
N SER A 196 -17.77 -4.83 -0.63
CA SER A 196 -17.45 -5.78 -1.69
C SER A 196 -16.06 -5.52 -2.29
N VAL A 197 -15.38 -6.59 -2.68
CA VAL A 197 -14.16 -6.55 -3.50
C VAL A 197 -14.43 -7.30 -4.80
N VAL A 198 -14.22 -6.63 -5.93
CA VAL A 198 -14.25 -7.29 -7.25
C VAL A 198 -12.82 -7.70 -7.60
N SER A 199 -12.58 -9.01 -7.68
CA SER A 199 -11.28 -9.59 -7.99
C SER A 199 -11.25 -10.10 -9.42
N ILE A 200 -10.32 -9.61 -10.23
CA ILE A 200 -10.19 -10.00 -11.63
C ILE A 200 -8.73 -10.24 -12.01
N ARG A 201 -8.48 -11.34 -12.71
CA ARG A 201 -7.13 -11.72 -13.13
C ARG A 201 -6.60 -10.84 -14.24
N THR A 202 -5.29 -10.70 -14.25
CA THR A 202 -4.57 -9.93 -15.26
C THR A 202 -3.55 -10.75 -16.03
N THR A 203 -3.28 -10.33 -17.26
CA THR A 203 -2.17 -10.82 -18.08
C THR A 203 -1.41 -9.63 -18.66
N ASP A 204 -0.12 -9.79 -18.92
CA ASP A 204 0.66 -8.76 -19.61
C ASP A 204 -0.01 -8.41 -20.95
N SER A 205 -0.16 -7.11 -21.20
CA SER A 205 -0.49 -6.59 -22.53
C SER A 205 0.58 -7.02 -23.55
N THR A 206 0.17 -7.12 -24.82
CA THR A 206 1.10 -7.51 -25.88
C THR A 206 2.29 -6.54 -25.94
N ASN A 207 3.51 -7.08 -25.83
CA ASN A 207 4.76 -6.30 -25.72
C ASN A 207 4.76 -5.25 -24.60
N ARG A 208 3.94 -5.43 -23.55
CA ARG A 208 3.77 -4.49 -22.43
C ARG A 208 3.41 -3.07 -22.88
N MET A 209 2.61 -2.93 -23.94
CA MET A 209 2.19 -1.63 -24.45
C MET A 209 1.08 -1.02 -23.58
N SER A 210 0.95 0.31 -23.58
CA SER A 210 -0.17 0.97 -22.89
C SER A 210 -1.50 0.63 -23.58
N LEU A 211 -2.55 0.42 -22.78
CA LEU A 211 -3.89 0.07 -23.26
C LEU A 211 -4.84 1.28 -23.30
N LEU A 212 -4.50 2.38 -22.61
CA LEU A 212 -5.39 3.53 -22.40
C LEU A 212 -6.00 4.07 -23.70
N LYS A 213 -5.19 4.21 -24.76
CA LYS A 213 -5.67 4.74 -26.04
C LYS A 213 -6.70 3.82 -26.69
N GLN A 214 -6.44 2.51 -26.71
CA GLN A 214 -7.37 1.53 -27.26
C GLN A 214 -8.68 1.52 -26.45
N MET A 215 -8.58 1.43 -25.13
CA MET A 215 -9.74 1.40 -24.23
C MET A 215 -10.56 2.69 -24.31
N SER A 216 -9.91 3.83 -24.53
CA SER A 216 -10.61 5.11 -24.73
C SER A 216 -11.46 5.11 -26.01
N TYR A 217 -10.94 4.58 -27.12
CA TYR A 217 -11.74 4.44 -28.35
C TYR A 217 -12.87 3.43 -28.20
N GLU A 218 -12.61 2.31 -27.52
CA GLU A 218 -13.65 1.32 -27.21
C GLU A 218 -14.77 1.98 -26.40
N TYR A 219 -14.43 2.70 -25.32
CA TYR A 219 -15.39 3.42 -24.48
C TYR A 219 -16.24 4.43 -25.26
N LEU A 220 -15.61 5.26 -26.11
CA LEU A 220 -16.34 6.26 -26.92
C LEU A 220 -17.28 5.63 -27.95
N ASN A 221 -16.98 4.42 -28.43
CA ASN A 221 -17.84 3.72 -29.37
C ASN A 221 -19.04 3.02 -28.69
N MET A 222 -19.01 2.83 -27.37
CA MET A 222 -20.10 2.18 -26.63
C MET A 222 -21.33 3.07 -26.49
N ASP A 223 -21.15 4.38 -26.36
CA ASP A 223 -22.25 5.32 -26.16
C ASP A 223 -22.08 6.56 -27.04
N SER A 224 -22.89 6.62 -28.11
CA SER A 224 -22.93 7.76 -29.04
C SER A 224 -23.31 9.10 -28.41
N THR A 225 -23.76 9.11 -27.15
CA THR A 225 -24.07 10.33 -26.39
C THR A 225 -22.89 10.89 -25.60
N VAL A 226 -21.83 10.09 -25.40
CA VAL A 226 -20.59 10.53 -24.74
C VAL A 226 -19.78 11.35 -25.74
N SER A 227 -19.72 12.66 -25.52
CA SER A 227 -18.84 13.55 -26.28
C SER A 227 -17.37 13.27 -25.93
N GLU A 228 -16.47 13.33 -26.90
CA GLU A 228 -15.01 13.34 -26.69
C GLU A 228 -14.56 14.40 -25.65
N THR A 229 -15.37 15.44 -25.44
CA THR A 229 -15.11 16.52 -24.47
C THR A 229 -15.58 16.23 -23.04
N ALA A 230 -16.37 15.18 -22.82
CA ALA A 230 -16.98 14.88 -21.51
C ALA A 230 -16.02 14.16 -20.54
N GLY A 231 -15.01 13.45 -21.06
CA GLY A 231 -14.13 12.61 -20.24
C GLY A 231 -14.80 11.34 -19.74
N ILE A 232 -14.26 10.74 -18.68
CA ILE A 232 -14.81 9.55 -18.02
C ILE A 232 -14.81 9.75 -16.50
N SER A 233 -15.92 9.42 -15.83
CA SER A 233 -16.00 9.44 -14.37
C SER A 233 -15.88 8.04 -13.79
N LEU A 234 -14.93 7.84 -12.88
CA LEU A 234 -14.77 6.59 -12.17
C LEU A 234 -16.05 6.22 -11.39
N SER A 235 -16.62 7.18 -10.66
CA SER A 235 -17.81 6.95 -9.83
C SER A 235 -19.01 6.44 -10.64
N GLU A 236 -19.22 7.00 -11.85
CA GLU A 236 -20.23 6.53 -12.80
C GLU A 236 -19.94 5.11 -13.30
N GLN A 237 -18.68 4.80 -13.63
CA GLN A 237 -18.31 3.46 -14.10
C GLN A 237 -18.44 2.41 -12.98
N VAL A 238 -18.10 2.76 -11.74
CA VAL A 238 -18.34 1.90 -10.56
C VAL A 238 -19.83 1.62 -10.41
N GLY A 239 -20.67 2.66 -10.50
CA GLY A 239 -22.12 2.52 -10.45
C GLY A 239 -22.66 1.59 -11.54
N ARG A 240 -22.16 1.73 -12.77
CA ARG A 240 -22.50 0.85 -13.91
C ARG A 240 -22.09 -0.60 -13.64
N LEU A 241 -20.84 -0.83 -13.27
CA LEU A 241 -20.32 -2.18 -12.99
C LEU A 241 -21.16 -2.92 -11.95
N PHE A 242 -21.43 -2.31 -10.81
CA PHE A 242 -22.24 -2.97 -9.78
C PHE A 242 -23.69 -3.21 -10.23
N SER A 243 -24.28 -2.28 -10.98
CA SER A 243 -25.60 -2.49 -11.61
C SER A 243 -25.59 -3.68 -12.57
N ASP A 244 -24.51 -3.92 -13.29
CA ASP A 244 -24.38 -5.07 -14.19
C ASP A 244 -24.12 -6.37 -13.43
N LEU A 245 -23.25 -6.34 -12.42
CA LEU A 245 -22.97 -7.49 -11.56
C LEU A 245 -24.20 -7.96 -10.78
N GLU A 246 -25.10 -7.06 -10.36
CA GLU A 246 -26.37 -7.40 -9.72
C GLU A 246 -27.31 -8.21 -10.62
N LYS A 247 -27.14 -8.14 -11.95
CA LYS A 247 -27.91 -8.93 -12.91
C LYS A 247 -27.35 -10.35 -13.08
N CYS A 248 -26.11 -10.59 -12.68
CA CYS A 248 -25.45 -11.89 -12.78
C CYS A 248 -25.75 -12.77 -11.56
N LYS A 249 -26.04 -14.04 -11.79
CA LYS A 249 -25.98 -15.12 -10.81
C LYS A 249 -24.51 -15.50 -10.60
N LEU A 250 -24.06 -15.36 -9.36
CA LEU A 250 -22.75 -15.81 -8.93
C LEU A 250 -22.70 -17.35 -9.01
N VAL A 251 -21.69 -17.89 -9.71
CA VAL A 251 -21.40 -19.33 -9.72
C VAL A 251 -20.83 -19.71 -8.36
N SER A 252 -21.24 -20.85 -7.80
CA SER A 252 -20.83 -21.24 -6.44
C SER A 252 -19.31 -21.36 -6.33
N GLU A 253 -18.79 -20.75 -5.27
CA GLU A 253 -17.38 -20.55 -4.94
C GLU A 253 -16.65 -21.89 -4.76
N ALA A 254 -15.67 -22.17 -5.59
CA ALA A 254 -14.55 -22.99 -5.17
C ALA A 254 -13.57 -22.02 -4.47
N ASP A 255 -13.48 -22.12 -3.14
CA ASP A 255 -12.79 -21.17 -2.26
C ASP A 255 -11.29 -20.94 -2.59
N GLU A 256 -10.71 -21.74 -3.50
CA GLU A 256 -9.27 -21.72 -3.84
C GLU A 256 -8.98 -21.57 -5.35
N LEU A 257 -9.92 -21.04 -6.14
CA LEU A 257 -9.68 -20.69 -7.54
C LEU A 257 -9.46 -19.19 -7.75
N ASP A 258 -8.39 -18.85 -8.46
CA ASP A 258 -8.16 -17.49 -8.98
C ASP A 258 -9.04 -17.26 -10.21
N GLU A 259 -10.20 -16.67 -9.99
CA GLU A 259 -11.24 -16.43 -10.99
C GLU A 259 -11.82 -15.02 -10.86
N PHE A 260 -12.53 -14.57 -11.90
CA PHE A 260 -13.31 -13.33 -11.81
C PHE A 260 -14.47 -13.53 -10.82
N ARG A 261 -14.41 -12.83 -9.69
CA ARG A 261 -15.35 -13.02 -8.56
C ARG A 261 -15.61 -11.74 -7.77
N ILE A 262 -16.71 -11.75 -7.03
CA ILE A 262 -17.06 -10.71 -6.05
C ILE A 262 -16.95 -11.32 -4.66
N ILE A 263 -16.07 -10.77 -3.84
CA ILE A 263 -15.91 -11.15 -2.44
C ILE A 263 -16.73 -10.16 -1.61
N LYS A 264 -17.60 -10.65 -0.73
CA LYS A 264 -18.40 -9.82 0.19
C LYS A 264 -17.94 -10.01 1.61
N ILE A 265 -18.15 -8.99 2.44
CA ILE A 265 -17.87 -9.08 3.87
C ILE A 265 -18.66 -10.23 4.52
N SER A 266 -18.04 -10.90 5.48
CA SER A 266 -18.74 -11.83 6.38
C SER A 266 -19.44 -11.07 7.51
N ASP A 267 -20.74 -11.33 7.70
CA ASP A 267 -21.56 -10.72 8.76
C ASP A 267 -20.99 -10.94 10.17
N GLU A 268 -20.20 -12.00 10.38
CA GLU A 268 -19.67 -12.40 11.70
C GLU A 268 -18.57 -11.44 12.22
N LYS A 269 -17.87 -10.70 11.34
CA LYS A 269 -16.75 -9.82 11.73
C LYS A 269 -17.17 -8.35 11.93
N LEU A 270 -18.46 -8.04 11.87
CA LEU A 270 -18.97 -6.67 11.98
C LEU A 270 -19.07 -6.23 13.45
N ASN A 271 -18.20 -5.31 13.86
CA ASN A 271 -18.31 -4.50 15.09
C ASN A 271 -18.30 -5.26 16.43
N GLN A 272 -17.78 -6.49 16.44
CA GLN A 272 -17.61 -7.27 17.66
C GLN A 272 -16.13 -7.50 17.97
N PRO A 273 -15.76 -7.66 19.26
CA PRO A 273 -14.46 -8.19 19.60
C PRO A 273 -14.24 -9.54 18.92
N ILE A 274 -13.07 -9.73 18.30
CA ILE A 274 -12.73 -10.98 17.62
C ILE A 274 -11.87 -11.81 18.56
N GLU A 275 -12.40 -12.94 19.01
CA GLU A 275 -11.60 -13.95 19.68
C GLU A 275 -10.73 -14.67 18.66
N LEU A 276 -9.41 -14.61 18.83
CA LEU A 276 -8.47 -15.32 17.98
C LEU A 276 -8.17 -16.68 18.61
N PRO A 277 -8.49 -17.80 17.94
CA PRO A 277 -8.06 -19.11 18.40
C PRO A 277 -6.52 -19.19 18.39
N ARG A 278 -5.92 -19.84 19.40
CA ARG A 278 -4.47 -20.04 19.42
C ARG A 278 -3.93 -20.77 18.16
N ALA A 279 -4.76 -21.61 17.53
CA ALA A 279 -4.41 -22.35 16.32
C ALA A 279 -4.12 -21.44 15.11
N THR A 280 -4.68 -20.22 15.04
CA THR A 280 -4.45 -19.28 13.93
C THR A 280 -3.01 -18.74 13.90
N PHE A 281 -2.21 -19.04 14.93
CA PHE A 281 -0.80 -18.66 15.07
C PHE A 281 0.16 -19.86 14.93
N ASP A 282 -0.33 -21.07 14.65
CA ASP A 282 0.52 -22.25 14.53
C ASP A 282 1.22 -22.32 13.16
N TRP A 283 2.41 -22.94 13.13
CA TRP A 283 3.25 -23.06 11.93
C TRP A 283 4.20 -24.26 12.07
N GLU A 284 4.59 -24.95 11.00
CA GLU A 284 5.53 -26.09 11.12
C GLU A 284 6.99 -25.63 11.12
N LYS A 285 7.71 -25.93 12.22
CA LYS A 285 9.14 -25.62 12.36
C LYS A 285 10.03 -26.70 11.76
N ASP A 286 9.61 -27.96 11.83
CA ASP A 286 10.36 -29.07 11.27
C ASP A 286 10.20 -29.09 9.76
N THR A 287 11.18 -28.51 9.06
CA THR A 287 11.16 -28.41 7.59
C THR A 287 11.08 -29.77 6.90
N SER A 288 11.56 -30.85 7.54
CA SER A 288 11.45 -32.19 6.96
C SER A 288 10.03 -32.73 7.06
N LYS A 289 9.31 -32.46 8.15
CA LYS A 289 7.88 -32.77 8.26
C LYS A 289 7.04 -31.93 7.32
N LEU A 290 7.33 -30.63 7.22
CA LEU A 290 6.65 -29.75 6.27
C LEU A 290 6.83 -30.24 4.83
N GLN A 291 8.07 -30.57 4.45
CA GLN A 291 8.36 -31.14 3.13
C GLN A 291 7.58 -32.44 2.87
N ALA A 292 7.54 -33.35 3.84
CA ALA A 292 6.79 -34.61 3.70
C ALA A 292 5.28 -34.37 3.53
N SER A 293 4.69 -33.46 4.31
CA SER A 293 3.28 -33.09 4.18
C SER A 293 2.97 -32.46 2.82
N ILE A 294 3.85 -31.59 2.33
CA ILE A 294 3.71 -30.99 1.00
C ILE A 294 3.79 -32.06 -0.10
N ASP A 295 4.74 -32.97 -0.02
CA ASP A 295 4.91 -34.04 -1.00
C ASP A 295 3.69 -34.98 -1.04
N GLU A 296 3.11 -35.28 0.13
CA GLU A 296 1.86 -36.03 0.24
C GLU A 296 0.68 -35.27 -0.39
N ASN A 297 0.49 -33.99 -0.04
CA ASN A 297 -0.59 -33.16 -0.57
C ASN A 297 -0.52 -33.04 -2.10
N LEU A 298 0.67 -32.77 -2.66
CA LEU A 298 0.86 -32.70 -4.11
C LEU A 298 0.61 -34.05 -4.79
N SER A 299 1.03 -35.17 -4.17
CA SER A 299 0.77 -36.51 -4.73
C SER A 299 -0.73 -36.83 -4.78
N GLN A 300 -1.47 -36.49 -3.72
CA GLN A 300 -2.92 -36.66 -3.67
C GLN A 300 -3.63 -35.78 -4.70
N PHE A 301 -3.20 -34.52 -4.83
CA PHE A 301 -3.71 -33.60 -5.84
C PHE A 301 -3.49 -34.14 -7.27
N GLU A 302 -2.26 -34.58 -7.59
CA GLU A 302 -1.94 -35.17 -8.89
C GLU A 302 -2.79 -36.43 -9.18
N GLU A 303 -3.06 -37.27 -8.18
CA GLU A 303 -3.92 -38.45 -8.35
C GLU A 303 -5.38 -38.05 -8.60
N SER A 304 -5.87 -37.03 -7.90
CA SER A 304 -7.21 -36.46 -8.12
C SER A 304 -7.35 -35.93 -9.55
N CYS A 305 -6.38 -35.13 -10.00
CA CYS A 305 -6.40 -34.55 -11.35
C CYS A 305 -6.21 -35.58 -12.47
N LYS A 306 -5.61 -36.74 -12.20
CA LYS A 306 -5.65 -37.88 -13.15
C LYS A 306 -7.05 -38.47 -13.31
N LYS A 307 -7.88 -38.44 -12.26
CA LYS A 307 -9.26 -38.94 -12.27
C LYS A 307 -10.22 -37.92 -12.90
N THR A 308 -10.01 -36.63 -12.64
CA THR A 308 -10.85 -35.52 -13.12
C THR A 308 -10.00 -34.40 -13.76
N PRO A 309 -9.35 -34.66 -14.91
CA PRO A 309 -8.38 -33.72 -15.50
C PRO A 309 -8.96 -32.38 -15.96
N ASN A 310 -10.28 -32.32 -16.17
CA ASN A 310 -10.98 -31.10 -16.59
C ASN A 310 -11.65 -30.36 -15.43
N ALA A 311 -11.38 -30.75 -14.18
CA ALA A 311 -11.91 -30.04 -13.02
C ALA A 311 -11.18 -28.69 -12.88
N PRO A 312 -11.87 -27.58 -12.55
CA PRO A 312 -11.25 -26.25 -12.46
C PRO A 312 -10.06 -26.18 -11.50
N GLU A 313 -10.09 -26.93 -10.39
CA GLU A 313 -9.00 -27.05 -9.42
C GLU A 313 -7.74 -27.71 -9.97
N CYS A 314 -7.83 -28.38 -11.12
CA CYS A 314 -6.69 -28.97 -11.81
C CYS A 314 -6.03 -28.01 -12.79
N ASP A 315 -6.58 -26.81 -12.99
CA ASP A 315 -5.96 -25.76 -13.78
C ASP A 315 -4.82 -25.12 -12.95
N PRO A 316 -3.54 -25.29 -13.36
CA PRO A 316 -2.40 -24.73 -12.64
C PRO A 316 -2.42 -23.19 -12.62
N ASP A 317 -3.13 -22.56 -13.55
CA ASP A 317 -3.29 -21.13 -13.59
C ASP A 317 -4.35 -20.62 -12.60
N LYS A 318 -5.22 -21.49 -12.06
CA LYS A 318 -6.30 -21.11 -11.14
C LYS A 318 -6.09 -21.62 -9.72
N ALA A 319 -5.45 -22.77 -9.53
CA ALA A 319 -5.32 -23.42 -8.23
C ALA A 319 -4.29 -22.74 -7.31
N VAL A 320 -4.69 -21.67 -6.62
CA VAL A 320 -3.77 -20.82 -5.84
C VAL A 320 -3.08 -21.55 -4.69
N GLY A 321 -3.80 -22.44 -3.99
CA GLY A 321 -3.25 -23.27 -2.93
C GLY A 321 -2.12 -24.19 -3.42
N ILE A 322 -2.29 -24.79 -4.59
CA ILE A 322 -1.29 -25.66 -5.21
C ILE A 322 -0.11 -24.85 -5.73
N LYS A 323 -0.34 -23.69 -6.35
CA LYS A 323 0.71 -22.77 -6.79
C LYS A 323 1.60 -22.33 -5.61
N MET A 324 0.99 -21.94 -4.49
CA MET A 324 1.72 -21.61 -3.27
C MET A 324 2.49 -22.82 -2.73
N THR A 325 1.87 -24.01 -2.72
CA THR A 325 2.51 -25.25 -2.27
C THR A 325 3.77 -25.59 -3.09
N HIS A 326 3.73 -25.45 -4.41
CA HIS A 326 4.90 -25.59 -5.28
C HIS A 326 5.98 -24.56 -4.94
N HIS A 327 5.60 -23.29 -4.74
CA HIS A 327 6.55 -22.25 -4.36
C HIS A 327 7.26 -22.57 -3.03
N ILE A 328 6.52 -23.04 -2.03
CA ILE A 328 7.08 -23.44 -0.72
C ILE A 328 8.06 -24.61 -0.90
N LYS A 329 7.69 -25.64 -1.67
CA LYS A 329 8.55 -26.79 -1.97
C LYS A 329 9.87 -26.36 -2.63
N ASP A 330 9.79 -25.52 -3.65
CA ASP A 330 10.98 -25.02 -4.35
C ASP A 330 11.86 -24.18 -3.42
N ALA A 331 11.24 -23.35 -2.59
CA ALA A 331 11.94 -22.54 -1.61
C ALA A 331 12.65 -23.39 -0.54
N LEU A 332 12.02 -24.47 -0.05
CA LEU A 332 12.60 -25.40 0.93
C LEU A 332 13.88 -26.06 0.37
N VAL A 333 13.84 -26.49 -0.90
CA VAL A 333 14.99 -27.08 -1.58
C VAL A 333 16.10 -26.06 -1.79
N LYS A 334 15.73 -24.84 -2.22
CA LYS A 334 16.68 -23.80 -2.63
C LYS A 334 17.35 -23.08 -1.46
N TYR A 335 16.64 -22.87 -0.35
CA TYR A 335 17.06 -21.98 0.74
C TYR A 335 17.17 -22.70 2.10
N GLY A 336 17.81 -23.87 2.12
CA GLY A 336 18.06 -24.64 3.35
C GLY A 336 18.73 -23.80 4.46
N ASN A 337 18.37 -24.11 5.72
CA ASN A 337 18.79 -23.38 6.94
C ASN A 337 18.30 -21.91 7.02
N ASN A 338 17.15 -21.59 6.42
CA ASN A 338 16.51 -20.26 6.52
C ASN A 338 17.42 -19.11 6.05
N LYS A 339 18.16 -19.34 4.96
CA LYS A 339 19.05 -18.36 4.33
C LYS A 339 18.41 -17.79 3.06
N PHE A 340 17.21 -17.25 3.21
CA PHE A 340 16.51 -16.59 2.11
C PHE A 340 17.26 -15.31 1.68
N PRO A 341 17.32 -15.01 0.38
CA PRO A 341 17.72 -13.67 -0.06
C PRO A 341 16.77 -12.64 0.53
N LYS A 342 17.20 -11.38 0.55
CA LYS A 342 16.32 -10.28 0.93
C LYS A 342 15.18 -10.20 -0.09
N HIS A 343 13.94 -10.15 0.38
CA HIS A 343 12.75 -10.04 -0.47
C HIS A 343 12.35 -8.58 -0.70
N PHE A 344 12.25 -7.81 0.39
CA PHE A 344 11.85 -6.41 0.34
C PHE A 344 13.08 -5.50 0.21
N HIS A 345 12.99 -4.53 -0.70
CA HIS A 345 14.09 -3.63 -1.01
C HIS A 345 13.61 -2.18 -0.89
N GLU A 346 14.30 -1.42 -0.04
CA GLU A 346 14.03 0.01 0.16
C GLU A 346 14.71 0.84 -0.93
N ALA A 347 14.18 2.03 -1.19
CA ALA A 347 14.72 2.92 -2.19
C ALA A 347 16.11 3.44 -1.83
N GLY A 348 16.42 3.75 -0.57
CA GLY A 348 17.79 4.04 -0.10
C GLY A 348 18.64 4.96 -1.00
N TYR A 349 18.64 6.28 -0.77
CA TYR A 349 19.37 7.25 -1.60
C TYR A 349 20.25 8.23 -0.80
N THR A 350 21.05 9.04 -1.51
CA THR A 350 21.91 10.11 -0.97
C THR A 350 21.51 11.48 -1.52
N PRO A 351 21.74 12.62 -0.82
CA PRO A 351 22.44 12.78 0.47
C PRO A 351 21.64 12.27 1.67
N LYS A 352 22.26 12.25 2.86
CA LYS A 352 21.59 11.77 4.08
C LYS A 352 20.54 12.77 4.59
N GLY A 353 19.26 12.60 4.25
CA GLY A 353 18.13 13.18 4.97
C GLY A 353 17.74 12.36 6.22
N ASN A 354 16.57 12.66 6.82
CA ASN A 354 16.10 11.95 8.01
C ASN A 354 15.71 10.49 7.70
N ASP A 355 14.96 10.25 6.61
CA ASP A 355 14.53 8.92 6.19
C ASP A 355 15.52 8.21 5.23
N ASN A 356 16.19 8.96 4.36
CA ASN A 356 17.12 8.40 3.34
C ASN A 356 16.49 7.41 2.35
N GLY A 357 15.17 7.43 2.17
CA GLY A 357 14.50 6.49 1.29
C GLY A 357 14.31 5.11 1.92
N ALA A 358 14.44 4.98 3.24
CA ALA A 358 14.28 3.71 3.94
C ALA A 358 12.81 3.28 4.00
N HIS A 359 11.86 4.22 4.02
CA HIS A 359 10.42 3.92 4.06
C HIS A 359 9.74 4.09 2.69
N PHE A 360 10.49 3.87 1.61
CA PHE A 360 9.95 3.84 0.25
C PHE A 360 10.34 2.54 -0.46
N ASP A 361 9.38 1.89 -1.13
CA ASP A 361 9.64 0.73 -1.99
C ASP A 361 10.46 1.16 -3.21
N TRP A 362 11.51 0.39 -3.49
CA TRP A 362 12.44 0.72 -4.55
C TRP A 362 11.85 0.75 -5.96
N ARG A 363 10.74 0.03 -6.23
CA ARG A 363 10.09 0.00 -7.56
C ARG A 363 9.23 1.23 -7.79
N PHE A 364 8.61 1.72 -6.73
CA PHE A 364 7.53 2.70 -6.80
C PHE A 364 7.93 4.10 -6.32
N ILE A 365 9.18 4.30 -5.90
CA ILE A 365 9.69 5.62 -5.51
C ILE A 365 9.38 6.70 -6.57
N GLY A 366 8.67 7.75 -6.15
CA GLY A 366 8.34 8.88 -7.02
C GLY A 366 9.57 9.73 -7.38
N SER A 367 9.48 10.57 -8.41
CA SER A 367 10.63 11.35 -8.91
C SER A 367 11.13 12.49 -8.03
N ARG A 368 10.39 12.86 -6.97
CA ARG A 368 10.85 13.84 -5.97
C ARG A 368 10.52 13.45 -4.53
N ALA A 369 11.18 14.10 -3.58
CA ALA A 369 10.77 14.07 -2.18
C ALA A 369 9.33 14.59 -2.04
N LEU A 370 8.55 13.97 -1.16
CA LEU A 370 7.19 14.40 -0.87
C LEU A 370 7.22 15.61 0.06
N SER A 371 6.30 16.56 -0.14
CA SER A 371 6.05 17.59 0.88
C SER A 371 5.43 16.93 2.13
N GLU A 372 5.45 17.62 3.27
CA GLU A 372 4.77 17.16 4.50
C GLU A 372 3.30 16.86 4.21
N TYR A 373 2.62 17.76 3.49
CA TYR A 373 1.25 17.59 3.07
C TYR A 373 1.00 16.29 2.29
N GLU A 374 1.80 16.02 1.27
CA GLU A 374 1.63 14.83 0.43
C GLU A 374 1.96 13.55 1.17
N SER A 375 3.02 13.57 1.99
CA SER A 375 3.41 12.41 2.79
C SER A 375 2.29 12.04 3.77
N THR A 376 1.79 13.00 4.54
CA THR A 376 0.71 12.77 5.50
C THR A 376 -0.59 12.37 4.80
N SER A 377 -0.96 13.04 3.70
CA SER A 377 -2.13 12.66 2.91
C SER A 377 -2.04 11.23 2.38
N GLY A 378 -0.86 10.82 1.91
CA GLY A 378 -0.66 9.47 1.37
C GLY A 378 -0.69 8.41 2.46
N LEU A 379 -0.11 8.66 3.64
CA LEU A 379 -0.14 7.72 4.78
C LEU A 379 -1.56 7.51 5.31
N HIS A 380 -2.35 8.58 5.46
CA HIS A 380 -3.78 8.46 5.77
C HIS A 380 -4.51 7.59 4.74
N LYS A 381 -4.31 7.84 3.44
CA LYS A 381 -4.97 7.08 2.37
C LYS A 381 -4.56 5.60 2.41
N LEU A 382 -3.27 5.33 2.59
CA LEU A 382 -2.69 4.00 2.64
C LEU A 382 -3.29 3.12 3.75
N MET A 383 -3.32 3.62 5.00
CA MET A 383 -3.91 2.88 6.12
C MET A 383 -5.41 2.66 5.93
N ARG A 384 -6.15 3.68 5.49
CA ARG A 384 -7.60 3.57 5.29
C ARG A 384 -7.95 2.50 4.26
N SER A 385 -7.24 2.46 3.14
CA SER A 385 -7.47 1.46 2.10
C SER A 385 -7.08 0.05 2.56
N TRP A 386 -6.00 -0.11 3.33
CA TRP A 386 -5.65 -1.39 3.97
C TRP A 386 -6.77 -1.91 4.88
N LEU A 387 -7.31 -1.05 5.75
CA LEU A 387 -8.37 -1.43 6.70
C LEU A 387 -9.68 -1.79 5.99
N ARG A 388 -10.07 -1.03 4.97
CA ARG A 388 -11.26 -1.32 4.16
C ARG A 388 -11.14 -2.66 3.45
N MET A 389 -10.00 -2.90 2.81
CA MET A 389 -9.73 -4.14 2.09
C MET A 389 -9.75 -5.34 3.04
N THR A 390 -8.93 -5.32 4.09
CA THR A 390 -8.77 -6.45 5.01
C THR A 390 -10.06 -6.80 5.73
N ARG A 391 -10.90 -5.81 6.06
CA ARG A 391 -12.23 -6.02 6.61
C ARG A 391 -13.13 -6.85 5.68
N ILE A 392 -13.12 -6.56 4.38
CA ILE A 392 -13.95 -7.28 3.40
C ILE A 392 -13.36 -8.66 3.10
N LEU A 393 -12.02 -8.77 2.98
CA LEU A 393 -11.33 -10.02 2.69
C LEU A 393 -11.22 -10.98 3.90
N GLY A 394 -11.65 -10.54 5.08
CA GLY A 394 -11.61 -11.36 6.30
C GLY A 394 -10.22 -11.57 6.89
N VAL A 395 -9.26 -10.69 6.58
CA VAL A 395 -7.88 -10.73 7.10
C VAL A 395 -7.86 -10.18 8.53
N ASP A 396 -7.50 -11.01 9.51
CA ASP A 396 -7.40 -10.60 10.91
C ASP A 396 -6.11 -9.81 11.15
N THR A 397 -6.25 -8.48 11.12
CA THR A 397 -5.16 -7.52 11.26
C THR A 397 -5.42 -6.51 12.38
N TRP A 398 -4.36 -6.01 13.00
CA TRP A 398 -4.41 -4.92 13.99
C TRP A 398 -3.18 -4.01 13.87
N ILE A 399 -3.32 -2.77 14.30
CA ILE A 399 -2.21 -1.80 14.30
C ILE A 399 -1.18 -2.12 15.40
N ALA A 400 0.10 -1.92 15.08
CA ALA A 400 1.23 -2.21 15.96
C ALA A 400 2.18 -1.00 16.06
N HIS A 401 3.17 -1.10 16.95
CA HIS A 401 4.32 -0.20 17.03
C HIS A 401 3.98 1.30 16.91
N GLY A 402 4.53 2.00 15.92
CA GLY A 402 4.37 3.46 15.76
C GLY A 402 2.91 3.84 15.51
N SER A 403 2.20 3.03 14.72
CA SER A 403 0.77 3.22 14.45
C SER A 403 -0.08 3.05 15.71
N LEU A 404 0.23 2.07 16.56
CA LEU A 404 -0.45 1.90 17.84
C LEU A 404 -0.17 3.06 18.81
N LEU A 405 1.04 3.62 18.76
CA LEU A 405 1.40 4.79 19.55
C LEU A 405 0.64 6.04 19.07
N GLY A 406 0.55 6.26 17.75
CA GLY A 406 -0.28 7.31 17.16
C GLY A 406 -1.75 7.19 17.55
N PHE A 407 -2.29 5.96 17.50
CA PHE A 407 -3.61 5.64 18.02
C PHE A 407 -3.78 6.08 19.49
N TYR A 408 -2.83 5.80 20.38
CA TYR A 408 -2.97 6.23 21.77
C TYR A 408 -3.13 7.76 21.93
N PHE A 409 -2.48 8.55 21.07
CA PHE A 409 -2.52 10.01 21.17
C PHE A 409 -3.80 10.61 20.60
N ASN A 410 -3.91 10.69 19.28
CA ASN A 410 -4.99 11.40 18.60
C ASN A 410 -5.74 10.54 17.57
N GLY A 411 -5.40 9.25 17.47
CA GLY A 411 -6.06 8.34 16.54
C GLY A 411 -5.55 8.49 15.11
N LEU A 412 -4.39 9.13 14.93
CA LEU A 412 -3.72 9.40 13.65
C LEU A 412 -2.26 8.95 13.75
N ILE A 413 -1.59 8.81 12.60
CA ILE A 413 -0.15 8.61 12.50
C ILE A 413 0.62 9.73 13.21
N LEU A 414 1.80 9.41 13.72
CA LEU A 414 2.71 10.38 14.31
C LEU A 414 3.34 11.23 13.21
N ASN A 415 3.46 12.55 13.41
CA ASN A 415 3.98 13.47 12.38
C ASN A 415 5.41 13.20 11.92
N TRP A 416 6.21 12.47 12.71
CA TRP A 416 7.58 12.08 12.36
C TRP A 416 7.69 10.64 11.85
N ASP A 417 6.60 9.86 11.86
CA ASP A 417 6.59 8.51 11.30
C ASP A 417 6.50 8.59 9.78
N PHE A 418 7.19 7.65 9.11
CA PHE A 418 7.25 7.59 7.66
C PHE A 418 6.44 6.42 7.08
N ASP A 419 5.97 5.51 7.93
CA ASP A 419 5.24 4.31 7.55
C ASP A 419 4.19 3.93 8.61
N HIS A 420 3.45 2.87 8.30
CA HIS A 420 2.55 2.23 9.23
C HIS A 420 2.98 0.80 9.51
N ASP A 421 2.75 0.35 10.74
CA ASP A 421 2.99 -1.02 11.17
C ASP A 421 1.67 -1.70 11.48
N VAL A 422 1.46 -2.86 10.88
CA VAL A 422 0.35 -3.74 11.23
C VAL A 422 0.85 -5.15 11.49
N GLN A 423 0.08 -5.86 12.29
CA GLN A 423 0.29 -7.27 12.55
C GLN A 423 -0.90 -8.08 12.09
N VAL A 424 -0.64 -9.35 11.77
CA VAL A 424 -1.65 -10.33 11.36
C VAL A 424 -1.44 -11.67 12.07
N THR A 425 -2.45 -12.53 12.05
CA THR A 425 -2.27 -13.95 12.41
C THR A 425 -1.46 -14.68 11.33
N GLU A 426 -0.84 -15.81 11.68
CA GLU A 426 -0.14 -16.65 10.69
C GLU A 426 -1.12 -17.15 9.61
N GLU A 427 -2.33 -17.54 10.00
CA GLU A 427 -3.39 -17.91 9.08
C GLU A 427 -3.76 -16.77 8.10
N SER A 428 -3.85 -15.54 8.60
CA SER A 428 -4.12 -14.36 7.76
C SER A 428 -2.97 -14.05 6.81
N LEU A 429 -1.73 -14.28 7.22
CA LEU A 429 -0.58 -14.17 6.31
C LEU A 429 -0.66 -15.22 5.20
N ILE A 430 -0.97 -16.48 5.54
CA ILE A 430 -1.18 -17.56 4.56
C ILE A 430 -2.30 -17.20 3.59
N LEU A 431 -3.43 -16.66 4.09
CA LEU A 431 -4.54 -16.18 3.26
C LEU A 431 -4.08 -15.11 2.27
N LEU A 432 -3.34 -14.08 2.74
CA LEU A 432 -2.78 -13.04 1.88
C LEU A 432 -1.82 -13.62 0.83
N GLY A 433 -0.94 -14.54 1.22
CA GLY A 433 0.02 -15.19 0.34
C GLY A 433 -0.62 -16.06 -0.73
N ARG A 434 -1.66 -16.81 -0.36
CA ARG A 434 -2.41 -17.72 -1.23
C ARG A 434 -3.28 -16.94 -2.22
N ASP A 435 -4.11 -16.03 -1.71
CA ASP A 435 -5.23 -15.49 -2.51
C ASP A 435 -4.95 -14.11 -3.10
N PHE A 436 -4.02 -13.35 -2.50
CA PHE A 436 -3.90 -11.92 -2.77
C PHE A 436 -2.46 -11.45 -3.04
N ASN A 437 -1.45 -12.32 -3.04
CA ASN A 437 -0.08 -11.94 -3.36
C ASN A 437 0.02 -11.44 -4.81
N GLN A 438 0.88 -10.44 -5.04
CA GLN A 438 1.10 -9.79 -6.33
C GLN A 438 -0.18 -9.18 -6.93
N SER A 439 -1.06 -8.63 -6.09
CA SER A 439 -2.30 -7.98 -6.55
C SER A 439 -2.16 -6.46 -6.56
N LEU A 440 -2.74 -5.81 -7.58
CA LEU A 440 -2.99 -4.37 -7.57
C LEU A 440 -4.35 -4.11 -6.91
N VAL A 441 -4.37 -3.37 -5.82
CA VAL A 441 -5.57 -2.96 -5.10
C VAL A 441 -5.94 -1.55 -5.53
N VAL A 442 -7.17 -1.37 -5.98
CA VAL A 442 -7.73 -0.09 -6.38
C VAL A 442 -8.90 0.21 -5.43
N ASP A 443 -8.68 1.10 -4.46
CA ASP A 443 -9.73 1.57 -3.56
C ASP A 443 -10.64 2.55 -4.32
N ILE A 444 -11.81 2.05 -4.70
CA ILE A 444 -12.88 2.76 -5.41
C ILE A 444 -14.02 3.15 -4.47
N SER A 445 -13.80 3.06 -3.15
CA SER A 445 -14.80 3.41 -2.15
C SER A 445 -15.32 4.83 -2.34
N PRO A 446 -16.62 5.07 -2.18
CA PRO A 446 -17.18 6.41 -2.31
C PRO A 446 -16.54 7.37 -1.30
N GLY A 447 -16.27 8.60 -1.74
CA GLY A 447 -15.88 9.68 -0.84
C GLY A 447 -17.02 10.18 0.03
N SER A 448 -16.71 11.14 0.90
CA SER A 448 -17.64 11.74 1.88
C SER A 448 -18.96 12.20 1.25
N SER A 449 -20.09 11.69 1.72
CA SER A 449 -21.44 12.07 1.26
C SER A 449 -21.75 13.55 1.48
N ASP A 450 -21.15 14.15 2.50
CA ASP A 450 -21.38 15.55 2.89
C ASP A 450 -20.54 16.54 2.08
N GLN A 451 -19.61 16.03 1.26
CA GLN A 451 -18.80 16.83 0.34
C GLN A 451 -18.77 16.18 -1.05
N PRO A 452 -19.91 16.15 -1.79
CA PRO A 452 -20.00 15.49 -3.09
C PRO A 452 -19.05 16.05 -4.16
N GLN A 453 -18.60 17.29 -4.00
CA GLN A 453 -17.61 17.90 -4.91
C GLN A 453 -16.19 17.35 -4.70
N LEU A 454 -16.01 16.59 -3.62
CA LEU A 454 -14.79 15.93 -3.20
C LEU A 454 -15.00 14.41 -3.09
N SER A 455 -16.14 13.89 -3.59
CA SER A 455 -16.48 12.46 -3.50
C SER A 455 -15.57 11.56 -4.36
N ASP A 456 -14.76 12.16 -5.23
CA ASP A 456 -13.73 11.51 -6.04
C ASP A 456 -12.31 11.88 -5.58
N MET A 457 -12.14 12.21 -4.28
CA MET A 457 -10.84 12.42 -3.64
C MET A 457 -10.03 11.12 -3.59
N GLY A 458 -9.43 10.81 -4.74
CA GLY A 458 -8.32 9.89 -4.94
C GLY A 458 -8.73 8.43 -4.80
N THR A 459 -8.74 7.71 -5.91
CA THR A 459 -8.44 6.29 -5.85
C THR A 459 -7.10 6.11 -5.13
N GLY A 460 -7.09 5.14 -4.22
CA GLY A 460 -5.85 4.62 -3.71
C GLY A 460 -5.45 3.43 -4.57
N GLU A 461 -4.26 3.46 -5.16
CA GLU A 461 -3.73 2.34 -5.94
C GLU A 461 -2.51 1.78 -5.23
N PHE A 462 -2.61 0.51 -4.86
CA PHE A 462 -1.64 -0.13 -3.97
C PHE A 462 -1.26 -1.51 -4.45
N PHE A 463 -0.06 -1.96 -4.12
CA PHE A 463 0.43 -3.28 -4.48
C PHE A 463 0.63 -4.13 -3.23
N ILE A 464 0.08 -5.35 -3.23
CA ILE A 464 0.34 -6.36 -2.19
C ILE A 464 1.53 -7.21 -2.61
N ASP A 465 2.57 -7.22 -1.79
CA ASP A 465 3.75 -8.06 -1.98
C ASP A 465 4.03 -8.91 -0.74
N VAL A 466 3.89 -10.22 -0.86
CA VAL A 466 4.09 -11.18 0.23
C VAL A 466 5.44 -11.88 0.06
N GLY A 467 6.20 -11.92 1.14
CA GLY A 467 7.55 -12.47 1.18
C GLY A 467 7.61 -13.97 0.86
N SER A 468 8.62 -14.37 0.10
CA SER A 468 8.87 -15.78 -0.29
C SER A 468 9.18 -16.75 0.86
N SER A 469 9.35 -16.23 2.08
CA SER A 469 9.64 -17.01 3.30
C SER A 469 8.41 -17.15 4.20
N ILE A 470 7.22 -17.10 3.63
CA ILE A 470 5.92 -17.02 4.33
C ILE A 470 5.71 -18.11 5.39
N TYR A 471 6.19 -19.33 5.14
CA TYR A 471 6.00 -20.51 5.98
C TYR A 471 7.02 -20.64 7.13
N HIS A 472 7.98 -19.72 7.22
CA HIS A 472 9.10 -19.83 8.15
C HIS A 472 9.12 -18.66 9.14
N ARG A 473 9.07 -18.95 10.44
CA ARG A 473 8.91 -17.91 11.48
C ARG A 473 10.15 -17.58 12.31
N GLU A 474 11.26 -18.30 12.16
CA GLU A 474 12.51 -17.87 12.83
C GLU A 474 13.23 -16.77 12.04
N LYS A 475 13.96 -15.91 12.76
CA LYS A 475 14.67 -14.72 12.22
C LYS A 475 15.67 -15.01 11.09
N GLY A 476 16.29 -16.18 11.08
CA GLY A 476 17.25 -16.58 10.04
C GLY A 476 18.45 -15.66 9.94
N ASN A 477 18.74 -15.18 8.73
CA ASN A 477 19.80 -14.22 8.45
C ASN A 477 19.43 -12.76 8.76
N GLY A 478 18.18 -12.48 9.15
CA GLY A 478 17.70 -11.13 9.48
C GLY A 478 17.28 -10.28 8.28
N ASN A 479 17.33 -10.80 7.05
CA ASN A 479 16.95 -10.03 5.85
C ASN A 479 15.45 -9.91 5.64
N ASN A 480 14.66 -10.83 6.20
CA ASN A 480 13.21 -10.95 5.95
C ASN A 480 12.45 -10.87 7.27
N ALA A 481 12.62 -9.74 7.95
CA ALA A 481 11.92 -9.41 9.18
C ALA A 481 10.43 -9.09 8.95
N ILE A 482 10.16 -8.43 7.82
CA ILE A 482 8.83 -8.10 7.33
C ILE A 482 8.29 -9.27 6.52
N ASP A 483 7.00 -9.58 6.69
CA ASP A 483 6.33 -10.69 6.04
C ASP A 483 5.63 -10.29 4.73
N ALA A 484 5.01 -9.11 4.71
CA ALA A 484 4.35 -8.55 3.55
C ALA A 484 4.41 -7.03 3.56
N ARG A 485 4.17 -6.40 2.40
CA ARG A 485 3.97 -4.96 2.28
C ARG A 485 2.72 -4.63 1.49
N PHE A 486 2.04 -3.58 1.92
CA PHE A 486 0.98 -2.90 1.17
C PHE A 486 1.52 -1.54 0.70
N ILE A 487 1.73 -1.36 -0.60
CA ILE A 487 2.61 -0.32 -1.13
C ILE A 487 1.83 0.64 -2.03
N ASP A 488 1.86 1.94 -1.78
CA ASP A 488 1.35 2.96 -2.71
C ASP A 488 2.25 3.02 -3.97
N ILE A 489 1.66 2.74 -5.14
CA ILE A 489 2.42 2.64 -6.40
C ILE A 489 2.89 4.01 -6.94
N HIS A 490 2.30 5.11 -6.46
CA HIS A 490 2.60 6.47 -6.91
C HIS A 490 3.73 7.10 -6.14
N THR A 491 3.79 6.82 -4.83
CA THR A 491 4.75 7.41 -3.90
C THR A 491 5.87 6.44 -3.51
N GLY A 492 5.56 5.15 -3.41
CA GLY A 492 6.41 4.12 -2.85
C GLY A 492 6.27 3.94 -1.34
N MET A 493 5.45 4.75 -0.64
CA MET A 493 5.19 4.54 0.79
C MET A 493 4.48 3.20 1.02
N PHE A 494 4.72 2.56 2.16
CA PHE A 494 4.16 1.24 2.42
C PHE A 494 3.76 1.05 3.88
N ILE A 495 2.91 0.04 4.10
CA ILE A 495 2.65 -0.56 5.41
C ILE A 495 3.54 -1.79 5.53
N ASP A 496 4.32 -1.87 6.60
CA ASP A 496 5.04 -3.08 6.98
C ASP A 496 4.07 -4.03 7.73
N ILE A 497 3.91 -5.24 7.18
CA ILE A 497 3.01 -6.26 7.71
C ILE A 497 3.87 -7.38 8.30
N THR A 498 3.65 -7.68 9.58
CA THR A 498 4.33 -8.78 10.29
C THR A 498 3.32 -9.77 10.86
N ALA A 499 3.56 -11.06 10.73
CA ALA A 499 2.71 -12.07 11.34
C ALA A 499 3.24 -12.47 12.72
N LEU A 500 2.32 -12.68 13.65
CA LEU A 500 2.64 -13.36 14.90
C LEU A 500 2.49 -14.87 14.74
N ALA A 501 3.38 -15.61 15.37
CA ALA A 501 3.33 -17.06 15.39
C ALA A 501 3.75 -17.64 16.74
N ILE A 502 3.33 -18.86 17.04
CA ILE A 502 3.72 -19.58 18.26
C ILE A 502 5.24 -19.76 18.31
N THR A 503 5.85 -19.44 19.43
CA THR A 503 7.31 -19.52 19.57
C THR A 503 7.74 -20.96 19.81
N LYS A 504 8.43 -21.56 18.82
CA LYS A 504 8.90 -22.97 18.86
C LYS A 504 10.38 -23.11 19.26
N SER A 505 11.03 -22.01 19.66
CA SER A 505 12.45 -21.93 20.04
C SER A 505 12.62 -21.01 21.24
N LYS A 506 13.44 -21.41 22.23
CA LYS A 506 13.74 -20.55 23.39
C LYS A 506 14.42 -19.24 22.94
N PRO A 507 13.83 -18.06 23.22
CA PRO A 507 14.43 -16.78 22.85
C PRO A 507 15.76 -16.56 23.55
N SER A 508 16.72 -15.98 22.83
CA SER A 508 18.04 -15.61 23.37
C SER A 508 18.15 -14.10 23.46
N SER A 509 18.33 -13.55 24.67
CA SER A 509 18.57 -12.11 24.84
C SER A 509 19.84 -11.63 24.15
N LYS A 510 20.81 -12.52 23.90
CA LYS A 510 22.04 -12.18 23.16
C LYS A 510 21.79 -11.90 21.67
N SER A 511 20.71 -12.42 21.10
CA SER A 511 20.32 -12.15 19.70
C SER A 511 19.38 -10.94 19.57
N MET A 512 19.02 -10.30 20.69
CA MET A 512 18.20 -9.10 20.73
C MET A 512 19.08 -7.87 20.92
N GLY A 513 18.69 -6.75 20.31
CA GLY A 513 19.27 -5.46 20.64
C GLY A 513 18.98 -5.06 22.09
N ASN A 514 19.66 -4.03 22.60
CA ASN A 514 19.49 -3.57 23.99
C ASN A 514 18.05 -3.17 24.32
N ASN A 515 17.34 -2.54 23.38
CA ASN A 515 15.94 -2.11 23.58
C ASN A 515 15.00 -3.32 23.62
N LEU A 516 15.07 -4.21 22.63
CA LEU A 516 14.28 -5.45 22.62
C LEU A 516 14.58 -6.35 23.83
N SER A 517 15.82 -6.41 24.29
CA SER A 517 16.17 -7.18 25.50
C SER A 517 15.44 -6.64 26.74
N LYS A 518 15.31 -5.31 26.86
CA LYS A 518 14.56 -4.66 27.96
C LYS A 518 13.07 -4.87 27.80
N GLU A 519 12.55 -4.77 26.58
CA GLU A 519 11.16 -5.06 26.25
C GLU A 519 10.79 -6.49 26.63
N TYR A 520 11.60 -7.48 26.21
CA TYR A 520 11.43 -8.89 26.53
C TYR A 520 11.47 -9.16 28.04
N ALA A 521 12.41 -8.55 28.76
CA ALA A 521 12.47 -8.68 30.22
C ALA A 521 11.20 -8.15 30.91
N LYS A 522 10.66 -7.01 30.43
CA LYS A 522 9.39 -6.46 30.92
C LYS A 522 8.20 -7.34 30.56
N PHE A 523 8.15 -7.86 29.35
CA PHE A 523 7.11 -8.79 28.89
C PHE A 523 6.97 -9.99 29.84
N LEU A 524 8.09 -10.64 30.18
CA LEU A 524 8.11 -11.76 31.13
C LEU A 524 7.55 -11.37 32.50
N ILE A 525 7.94 -10.21 33.03
CA ILE A 525 7.47 -9.72 34.33
C ILE A 525 5.97 -9.40 34.29
N GLN A 526 5.51 -8.67 33.27
CA GLN A 526 4.11 -8.26 33.09
C GLN A 526 3.18 -9.47 33.01
N ASN A 527 3.60 -10.53 32.32
CA ASN A 527 2.80 -11.72 32.09
C ASN A 527 3.06 -12.85 33.11
N LYS A 528 3.94 -12.63 34.10
CA LYS A 528 4.36 -13.64 35.10
C LYS A 528 4.92 -14.91 34.46
N LEU A 529 5.67 -14.75 33.37
CA LEU A 529 6.29 -15.82 32.59
C LEU A 529 7.80 -15.89 32.85
N THR A 530 8.40 -17.01 32.51
CA THR A 530 9.86 -17.23 32.49
C THR A 530 10.32 -17.59 31.09
N THR A 531 11.63 -17.53 30.85
CA THR A 531 12.20 -17.93 29.55
C THR A 531 11.95 -19.40 29.16
N ASN A 532 11.51 -20.25 30.10
CA ASN A 532 11.19 -21.65 29.82
C ASN A 532 9.75 -21.82 29.31
N ASP A 533 8.90 -20.81 29.49
CA ASP A 533 7.50 -20.81 29.04
C ASP A 533 7.37 -20.35 27.59
N TYR A 534 8.46 -20.41 26.81
CA TYR A 534 8.50 -19.88 25.45
C TYR A 534 7.44 -20.50 24.54
N GLY A 535 7.01 -21.74 24.82
CA GLY A 535 5.91 -22.35 24.10
C GLY A 535 4.62 -21.54 24.15
N ASP A 536 4.39 -20.72 25.18
CA ASP A 536 3.19 -19.91 25.35
C ASP A 536 3.27 -18.55 24.63
N PHE A 537 4.45 -18.17 24.14
CA PHE A 537 4.68 -16.85 23.53
C PHE A 537 4.20 -16.84 22.08
N LEU A 538 3.67 -15.69 21.67
CA LEU A 538 3.55 -15.31 20.28
C LEU A 538 4.70 -14.37 19.92
N SER A 539 5.32 -14.56 18.76
CA SER A 539 6.42 -13.72 18.30
C SER A 539 6.36 -13.44 16.81
N ASP A 540 6.85 -12.26 16.43
CA ASP A 540 7.26 -11.98 15.05
C ASP A 540 8.72 -12.41 14.82
N ARG A 541 9.22 -12.21 13.59
CA ARG A 541 10.59 -12.56 13.23
C ARG A 541 11.65 -11.57 13.77
N ASN A 542 11.23 -10.42 14.28
CA ASN A 542 12.09 -9.42 14.88
C ASN A 542 12.33 -9.64 16.38
N ASN A 543 11.67 -10.61 16.99
CA ASN A 543 11.69 -10.93 18.42
C ASN A 543 10.89 -9.94 19.28
N HIS A 544 9.80 -9.37 18.75
CA HIS A 544 8.76 -8.86 19.62
C HIS A 544 7.94 -10.01 20.17
N HIS A 545 7.62 -9.96 21.47
CA HIS A 545 7.01 -11.07 22.20
C HIS A 545 5.70 -10.63 22.87
N TYR A 546 4.71 -11.50 22.78
CA TYR A 546 3.36 -11.27 23.30
C TYR A 546 2.81 -12.55 23.94
N SER A 547 1.86 -12.39 24.86
CA SER A 547 1.06 -13.50 25.37
C SER A 547 -0.28 -13.54 24.66
N MET A 548 -0.96 -14.68 24.69
CA MET A 548 -2.29 -14.81 24.06
C MET A 548 -3.29 -13.77 24.59
N ASN A 549 -3.28 -13.55 25.91
CA ASN A 549 -4.18 -12.61 26.59
C ASN A 549 -3.84 -11.14 26.30
N GLU A 550 -2.64 -10.85 25.79
CA GLU A 550 -2.31 -9.50 25.33
C GLU A 550 -2.89 -9.24 23.94
N ILE A 551 -3.10 -10.27 23.13
CA ILE A 551 -3.57 -10.16 21.75
C ILE A 551 -5.09 -10.33 21.64
N SER A 552 -5.64 -11.41 22.20
CA SER A 552 -7.05 -11.80 22.05
C SER A 552 -7.89 -11.43 23.29
N PRO A 553 -9.13 -10.95 23.13
CA PRO A 553 -9.76 -10.60 21.84
C PRO A 553 -9.16 -9.33 21.22
N LEU A 554 -9.25 -9.25 19.90
CA LEU A 554 -9.08 -7.99 19.18
C LEU A 554 -10.29 -7.09 19.43
N ILE A 555 -10.04 -5.82 19.70
CA ILE A 555 -11.07 -4.85 20.08
C ILE A 555 -11.26 -3.85 18.93
N PRO A 556 -12.48 -3.73 18.38
CA PRO A 556 -12.74 -2.75 17.33
C PRO A 556 -12.61 -1.32 17.88
N THR A 557 -12.04 -0.42 17.08
CA THR A 557 -11.95 1.02 17.34
C THR A 557 -11.80 1.80 16.01
N LEU A 558 -11.47 3.09 16.08
CA LEU A 558 -11.12 3.90 14.92
C LEU A 558 -9.64 4.28 14.91
N PHE A 559 -9.03 4.22 13.75
CA PHE A 559 -7.71 4.79 13.47
C PHE A 559 -7.73 5.32 12.04
N GLU A 560 -7.19 6.52 11.83
CA GLU A 560 -7.28 7.20 10.54
C GLU A 560 -8.72 7.33 10.00
N GLY A 561 -9.70 7.44 10.91
CA GLY A 561 -11.11 7.57 10.56
C GLY A 561 -11.74 6.29 10.01
N GLU A 562 -11.03 5.17 9.92
CA GLU A 562 -11.58 3.88 9.49
C GLU A 562 -11.63 2.88 10.64
N GLN A 563 -12.47 1.87 10.48
CA GLN A 563 -12.59 0.79 11.47
C GLN A 563 -11.29 -0.03 11.50
N VAL A 564 -10.73 -0.18 12.69
CA VAL A 564 -9.51 -0.96 12.94
C VAL A 564 -9.70 -1.85 14.15
N PHE A 565 -8.79 -2.81 14.33
CA PHE A 565 -8.64 -3.55 15.58
C PHE A 565 -7.39 -3.13 16.35
N ILE A 566 -7.52 -3.11 17.67
CA ILE A 566 -6.40 -3.02 18.61
C ILE A 566 -6.38 -4.26 19.50
N ARG A 567 -5.21 -4.53 20.08
CA ARG A 567 -4.98 -5.63 21.02
C ARG A 567 -5.52 -5.29 22.41
N GLN A 568 -6.06 -6.27 23.14
CA GLN A 568 -6.57 -6.06 24.50
C GLN A 568 -5.49 -5.54 25.47
N GLY A 569 -4.25 -6.05 25.37
CA GLY A 569 -3.12 -5.73 26.23
C GLY A 569 -2.39 -4.42 25.89
N ILE A 570 -3.00 -3.51 25.13
CA ILE A 570 -2.37 -2.31 24.55
C ILE A 570 -1.51 -1.51 25.53
N MET A 571 -1.96 -1.29 26.76
CA MET A 571 -1.25 -0.44 27.74
C MET A 571 0.06 -1.09 28.20
N ASN A 572 0.07 -2.41 28.37
CA ASN A 572 1.29 -3.15 28.70
C ASN A 572 2.28 -3.14 27.53
N ILE A 573 1.77 -3.35 26.32
CA ILE A 573 2.54 -3.32 25.07
C ILE A 573 3.21 -1.96 24.86
N LEU A 574 2.44 -0.87 24.88
CA LEU A 574 2.99 0.48 24.71
C LEU A 574 4.00 0.84 25.80
N SER A 575 3.77 0.44 27.06
CA SER A 575 4.70 0.74 28.16
C SER A 575 6.06 0.03 28.07
N ARG A 576 6.13 -1.09 27.33
CA ARG A 576 7.39 -1.83 27.09
C ARG A 576 8.08 -1.37 25.81
N GLU A 577 7.34 -1.09 24.74
CA GLU A 577 7.86 -0.59 23.46
C GLU A 577 8.33 0.87 23.59
N TYR A 578 7.50 1.74 24.18
CA TYR A 578 7.72 3.19 24.27
C TYR A 578 7.75 3.66 25.73
N MET A 579 8.91 3.56 26.37
CA MET A 579 9.05 3.97 27.77
C MET A 579 8.67 5.44 27.99
N ASN A 580 7.81 5.70 28.99
CA ASN A 580 7.33 7.02 29.38
C ASN A 580 6.49 7.78 28.34
N TYR A 581 5.98 7.12 27.30
CA TYR A 581 5.19 7.78 26.25
C TYR A 581 4.08 8.71 26.77
N LYS A 582 3.37 8.31 27.85
CA LYS A 582 2.33 9.13 28.50
C LYS A 582 2.80 10.49 29.03
N LYS A 583 4.08 10.62 29.38
CA LYS A 583 4.67 11.84 29.97
C LYS A 583 5.42 12.68 28.96
N ASN A 584 5.61 12.18 27.75
CA ASN A 584 6.35 12.89 26.72
C ASN A 584 5.47 14.01 26.16
N THR A 585 5.99 15.23 26.22
CA THR A 585 5.38 16.40 25.58
C THR A 585 6.19 16.87 24.38
N GLY A 586 7.40 16.33 24.16
CA GLY A 586 8.28 16.63 23.03
C GLY A 586 9.03 15.38 22.56
N PHE A 587 9.14 15.18 21.25
CA PHE A 587 9.85 14.07 20.62
C PHE A 587 10.18 14.38 19.15
N GLN A 588 11.37 13.96 18.67
CA GLN A 588 11.81 14.13 17.27
C GLN A 588 11.54 15.52 16.65
N GLY A 589 11.80 16.60 17.39
CA GLY A 589 11.56 17.98 16.91
C GLY A 589 10.10 18.39 16.81
N HIS A 590 9.20 17.67 17.50
CA HIS A 590 7.78 17.97 17.59
C HIS A 590 7.40 18.11 19.06
N THR A 591 6.42 18.98 19.32
CA THR A 591 5.85 19.14 20.66
C THR A 591 4.33 19.03 20.58
N TRP A 592 3.76 18.34 21.58
CA TRP A 592 2.31 18.19 21.72
C TRP A 592 1.67 19.55 22.01
N ARG A 593 0.71 19.96 21.17
CA ARG A 593 0.00 21.24 21.31
C ARG A 593 -1.42 21.01 21.83
N THR A 594 -1.70 21.49 23.04
CA THR A 594 -2.97 21.24 23.75
C THR A 594 -4.19 21.70 22.97
N ARG A 595 -4.11 22.86 22.29
CA ARG A 595 -5.23 23.43 21.53
C ARG A 595 -5.69 22.53 20.38
N TYR A 596 -4.75 21.95 19.65
CA TYR A 596 -5.03 21.08 18.49
C TYR A 596 -5.10 19.61 18.87
N ARG A 597 -4.59 19.26 20.07
CA ARG A 597 -4.45 17.89 20.55
C ARG A 597 -3.71 17.01 19.53
N SER A 598 -2.63 17.56 19.02
CA SER A 598 -1.79 16.95 18.00
C SER A 598 -0.32 17.31 18.25
N TRP A 599 0.57 16.49 17.70
CA TRP A 599 1.99 16.79 17.61
C TRP A 599 2.20 17.78 16.48
N ILE A 600 2.94 18.87 16.72
CA ILE A 600 3.24 19.87 15.68
C ILE A 600 4.74 20.12 15.69
N SER A 601 5.34 20.15 14.50
CA SER A 601 6.76 20.44 14.30
C SER A 601 7.17 21.73 15.02
N ASP A 602 8.32 21.69 15.68
CA ASP A 602 8.91 22.83 16.36
C ASP A 602 9.44 23.89 15.37
N GLU A 603 9.54 23.55 14.07
CA GLU A 603 9.83 24.49 13.00
C GLU A 603 8.62 25.36 12.63
N ILE A 604 7.41 24.82 12.81
CA ILE A 604 6.13 25.51 12.55
C ILE A 604 5.65 26.28 13.78
N CYS A 605 5.83 25.70 14.96
CA CYS A 605 5.35 26.24 16.24
C CYS A 605 6.50 26.29 17.24
N ASN A 606 6.65 27.39 17.99
CA ASN A 606 7.72 27.47 18.99
C ASN A 606 7.66 26.30 19.98
N HIS A 607 8.78 25.59 20.19
CA HIS A 607 8.84 24.44 21.10
C HIS A 607 8.36 24.72 22.54
N LEU A 608 8.51 25.96 23.04
CA LEU A 608 8.02 26.37 24.37
C LEU A 608 6.51 26.65 24.41
N ASP A 609 5.86 26.78 23.26
CA ASP A 609 4.43 27.06 23.14
C ASP A 609 3.63 25.76 23.18
N HIS A 610 3.40 25.23 24.38
CA HIS A 610 2.61 24.00 24.55
C HIS A 610 1.12 24.18 24.20
N GLU A 611 0.62 25.40 24.08
CA GLU A 611 -0.76 25.65 23.68
C GLU A 611 -0.92 25.60 22.14
N GLY A 612 0.06 26.11 21.39
CA GLY A 612 0.00 26.20 19.92
C GLY A 612 -0.57 27.53 19.40
N ASN A 613 -0.40 28.62 20.17
CA ASN A 613 -0.89 29.94 19.77
C ASN A 613 -0.05 30.57 18.65
N SER A 614 1.26 30.34 18.67
CA SER A 614 2.23 30.89 17.72
C SER A 614 2.07 30.37 16.30
N CYS A 615 1.49 29.18 16.11
CA CYS A 615 1.24 28.59 14.79
C CYS A 615 -0.22 28.69 14.32
N SER A 616 -1.07 29.45 15.01
CA SER A 616 -2.52 29.50 14.71
C SER A 616 -2.88 30.08 13.34
N THR A 617 -1.94 30.71 12.64
CA THR A 617 -2.10 31.20 11.27
C THR A 617 -1.31 30.38 10.24
N ASN A 618 -0.61 29.33 10.65
CA ASN A 618 0.15 28.49 9.73
C ASN A 618 -0.81 27.66 8.85
N PRO A 619 -0.63 27.62 7.52
CA PRO A 619 -1.51 26.90 6.60
C PRO A 619 -1.68 25.40 6.92
N GLU A 620 -0.60 24.68 7.24
CA GLU A 620 -0.67 23.24 7.56
C GLU A 620 -1.50 23.01 8.83
N VAL A 621 -1.25 23.80 9.87
CA VAL A 621 -1.99 23.73 11.15
C VAL A 621 -3.47 24.07 10.95
N LEU A 622 -3.78 25.10 10.16
CA LEU A 622 -5.15 25.48 9.85
C LEU A 622 -5.88 24.40 9.06
N LEU A 623 -5.18 23.75 8.13
CA LEU A 623 -5.74 22.71 7.28
C LEU A 623 -6.04 21.45 8.09
N ASP A 624 -5.07 20.97 8.88
CA ASP A 624 -5.25 19.80 9.75
C ASP A 624 -6.33 20.06 10.81
N ASP A 625 -6.32 21.23 11.46
CA ASP A 625 -7.37 21.60 12.41
C ASP A 625 -8.77 21.67 11.76
N ARG A 626 -8.87 22.12 10.50
CA ARG A 626 -10.14 22.20 9.78
C ARG A 626 -10.76 20.82 9.52
N PHE A 627 -9.95 19.81 9.19
CA PHE A 627 -10.46 18.50 8.79
C PHE A 627 -10.41 17.45 9.92
N GLN A 628 -9.46 17.55 10.84
CA GLN A 628 -9.21 16.50 11.83
C GLN A 628 -9.79 16.80 13.21
N ARG A 629 -10.07 18.06 13.56
CA ARG A 629 -10.50 18.46 14.93
C ARG A 629 -11.68 17.66 15.45
N ASN A 630 -12.68 17.40 14.61
CA ASN A 630 -13.89 16.68 14.98
C ASN A 630 -13.58 15.20 15.26
N TYR A 631 -12.85 14.55 14.36
CA TYR A 631 -12.35 13.19 14.54
C TYR A 631 -11.50 13.06 15.81
N ILE A 632 -10.50 13.92 15.98
CA ILE A 632 -9.63 13.93 17.18
C ILE A 632 -10.47 14.12 18.44
N SER A 633 -11.51 14.98 18.41
CA SER A 633 -12.39 15.16 19.56
C SER A 633 -13.23 13.92 19.90
N LEU A 634 -13.60 13.13 18.90
CA LEU A 634 -14.23 11.81 19.13
C LEU A 634 -13.21 10.85 19.76
N HIS A 635 -12.01 10.77 19.18
CA HIS A 635 -10.93 9.91 19.65
C HIS A 635 -10.45 10.22 21.07
N MET A 636 -10.47 11.49 21.49
CA MET A 636 -10.03 11.85 22.84
C MET A 636 -10.93 11.28 23.94
N LYS A 637 -12.20 10.98 23.65
CA LYS A 637 -13.10 10.27 24.57
C LYS A 637 -12.65 8.82 24.76
N GLU A 638 -12.26 8.20 23.65
CA GLU A 638 -11.70 6.85 23.59
C GLU A 638 -10.38 6.76 24.37
N LYS A 639 -9.47 7.71 24.14
CA LYS A 639 -8.23 7.83 24.91
C LYS A 639 -8.47 7.95 26.41
N GLN A 640 -9.47 8.74 26.84
CA GLN A 640 -9.79 8.90 28.25
C GLN A 640 -10.17 7.57 28.93
N ILE A 641 -10.88 6.69 28.21
CA ILE A 641 -11.21 5.34 28.69
C ILE A 641 -9.92 4.52 28.86
N LEU A 642 -9.00 4.57 27.89
CA LEU A 642 -7.71 3.87 27.96
C LEU A 642 -6.84 4.36 29.12
N ASP A 643 -6.84 5.67 29.39
CA ASP A 643 -6.10 6.24 30.51
C ASP A 643 -6.67 5.81 31.87
N GLN A 644 -7.99 5.58 31.96
CA GLN A 644 -8.67 5.13 33.17
C GLN A 644 -8.54 3.62 33.43
N ALA A 645 -8.34 2.81 32.38
CA ALA A 645 -8.26 1.35 32.50
C ALA A 645 -6.99 0.83 33.20
N ASP A 646 -5.98 1.69 33.48
CA ASP A 646 -4.76 1.40 34.28
C ASP A 646 -4.21 -0.05 34.23
N HIS A 647 -3.93 -0.55 33.01
CA HIS A 647 -3.38 -1.90 32.74
C HIS A 647 -4.35 -3.08 32.92
N GLU A 648 -5.63 -2.83 33.18
CA GLU A 648 -6.70 -3.84 33.16
C GLU A 648 -7.19 -4.15 31.73
N GLU A 649 -7.89 -5.28 31.57
CA GLU A 649 -8.58 -5.64 30.34
C GLU A 649 -9.48 -4.50 29.88
N ILE A 650 -9.35 -4.09 28.61
CA ILE A 650 -10.30 -3.16 28.00
C ILE A 650 -11.62 -3.93 27.78
N ARG A 651 -12.49 -3.95 28.80
CA ARG A 651 -13.84 -4.51 28.67
C ARG A 651 -14.73 -3.48 28.02
N ARG A 652 -15.16 -3.76 26.78
CA ARG A 652 -16.16 -2.95 26.08
C ARG A 652 -17.36 -3.78 25.74
N GLU A 653 -18.53 -3.22 26.02
CA GLU A 653 -19.75 -3.62 25.35
C GLU A 653 -19.59 -3.35 23.84
N PRO A 654 -20.13 -4.21 22.96
CA PRO A 654 -20.10 -4.00 21.52
C PRO A 654 -20.66 -2.62 21.18
N ALA A 655 -19.80 -1.70 20.77
CA ALA A 655 -20.23 -0.42 20.19
C ALA A 655 -20.39 -0.61 18.68
N THR A 656 -21.43 -0.01 18.08
CA THR A 656 -21.52 0.08 16.62
C THR A 656 -20.48 1.08 16.15
N ILE A 657 -19.25 0.61 15.91
CA ILE A 657 -18.19 1.44 15.36
C ILE A 657 -18.50 1.64 13.89
N LYS A 658 -18.51 2.91 13.47
CA LYS A 658 -18.71 3.29 12.08
C LYS A 658 -17.53 4.13 11.65
N ALA A 659 -17.09 3.92 10.42
CA ALA A 659 -16.09 4.76 9.80
C ALA A 659 -16.50 6.23 9.91
N TYR A 660 -15.52 7.09 10.14
CA TYR A 660 -15.69 8.53 10.18
C TYR A 660 -16.11 9.02 8.78
N PRO A 661 -17.24 9.74 8.67
CA PRO A 661 -17.86 10.00 7.36
C PRO A 661 -17.16 11.10 6.56
N GLU A 662 -16.32 11.92 7.19
CA GLU A 662 -15.63 13.04 6.56
C GLU A 662 -14.18 12.67 6.23
N VAL A 663 -13.59 13.36 5.24
CA VAL A 663 -12.17 13.19 4.91
C VAL A 663 -11.28 13.81 5.98
N LEU A 664 -10.21 13.12 6.37
CA LEU A 664 -9.24 13.65 7.34
C LEU A 664 -8.23 14.63 6.72
N ARG A 665 -7.99 14.51 5.41
CA ARG A 665 -7.17 15.45 4.62
C ARG A 665 -7.57 15.33 3.14
N PRO A 666 -7.63 16.43 2.37
CA PRO A 666 -7.88 16.39 0.93
C PRO A 666 -6.83 15.56 0.16
N ASP A 667 -7.22 14.74 -0.81
CA ASP A 667 -6.26 13.99 -1.62
C ASP A 667 -5.37 14.93 -2.45
N ALA A 668 -4.05 14.81 -2.30
CA ALA A 668 -3.08 15.71 -2.94
C ALA A 668 -3.15 15.67 -4.48
N VAL A 669 -3.42 14.51 -5.07
CA VAL A 669 -3.51 14.37 -6.53
C VAL A 669 -4.73 15.12 -7.06
N LEU A 670 -5.89 14.95 -6.43
CA LEU A 670 -7.10 15.68 -6.82
C LEU A 670 -6.90 17.19 -6.68
N MET A 671 -6.23 17.63 -5.63
CA MET A 671 -5.96 19.05 -5.42
C MET A 671 -4.98 19.62 -6.44
N LYS A 672 -4.00 18.83 -6.89
CA LYS A 672 -3.13 19.21 -8.00
C LYS A 672 -3.93 19.34 -9.30
N ILE A 673 -4.83 18.40 -9.60
CA ILE A 673 -5.75 18.48 -10.75
C ILE A 673 -6.60 19.76 -10.67
N ALA A 674 -7.12 20.08 -9.48
CA ALA A 674 -7.91 21.28 -9.26
C ALA A 674 -7.10 22.56 -9.50
N LYS A 675 -5.87 22.64 -8.98
CA LYS A 675 -4.94 23.75 -9.22
C LYS A 675 -4.64 23.92 -10.70
N GLU A 676 -4.37 22.83 -11.43
CA GLU A 676 -4.09 22.90 -12.86
C GLU A 676 -5.29 23.35 -13.68
N ARG A 677 -6.50 22.88 -13.37
CA ARG A 677 -7.72 23.28 -14.11
C ARG A 677 -8.19 24.72 -13.78
N LEU A 678 -7.66 25.33 -12.73
CA LEU A 678 -7.91 26.74 -12.42
C LEU A 678 -7.12 27.70 -13.32
N HIS A 679 -6.00 27.23 -13.90
CA HIS A 679 -5.03 28.01 -14.69
C HIS A 679 -5.04 27.62 -16.16
#